data_AF-A0A9P5E3Y1-F1
#
_entry.id   AF-A0A9P5E3Y1-F1
#
_cell.length_a   1.000
_cell.length_b   1.000
_cell.length_c   1.000
_cell.angle_alpha   90.00
_cell.angle_beta   90.00
_cell.angle_gamma   90.00
#
_symmetry.space_group_name_H-M   'P 1'
#
loop_
_entity.id
_entity.type
_entity.pdbx_description
1 polymer ?
#
loop_
_entity_poly.entity_id
_entity_poly.type
_entity_poly.pdbx_seq_one_letter_code
_entity_poly.pdbx_strand_id
1 'polypeptide(L)'
;MPKLTKLKKFRPPGLLKDLEGDQLDKWSQTVNGWFREEISGDILGRGKLVQFFNPTNFDHDQSLPPVPITWVGFPLSVRIKQPTDEARWAYAENPENQRVPEGRNVLPPLIQKYRWVMDEYLEWSTKKVDGDVQVVSFTCEGPEYWEEVARYNPILTETPIKNPAHQKYERNNKILDIYKKLNPDFADQIKGDDLVNEDGTYNKFNKWNGHTDTGTIAHIIQYNNSLSAEIDIAAVTRTDLVYGETITNMLTLCGDGSSYGNPGRNSDPTIGAAVNEVCRLARDKVLPIDASISVKDPVALYIYDADFSSFLLDRTGKRRGNTREMSPVPDGVLDWRGRGDITENMGLHLRVSIPKGMKTDDGSRDLNVSDIFDQNNGGRYVHCGSQFADYIFMSVSARTYTEPYLEKPVVEPKLLGPAQDVGVSKMSVNTFANGEINAVVMTADIEVLKRMVAAKEGPPDLMGMPEPGPPNGPDFQPSEVLSAVGYFRHQMGDEVLCQVYVPNYCPSHNPKGVGQTWIDEMQFWGQWDLSNYDHVKEQAVGIYKHLRSKAMPVTRNPDHYWPEDALEVFRNWVNSGFLKDAHAQPMKPEIVIPEPNDPSISYRVRKDIMSMSREELVIYQSKLDEILRVRELDSKWQELGVLHAYWCLHYQEATFLWYRVYLRYVEELIDHGIPYWNGYANEAACETSKFAGIPPMFLEETYVHPSGERRPNPLRFALALDGKSKKSPNTTVTRCSILTEGQGSSGWKETIGVFKKYHNQMAHALQQSTYTTPESAEHFGVPWANITKFGDDQRDNLYPFRFDFDGLFEQIRDKFHGWVCPDMADNTYTAFDPIFLSYHANMDRLAGIFMDANPENQFTSRFPLQPFISHGTDIDYDDPRRWRYTTTGDMAKDTRALGYMYGEPASPDFSSLKTAQERGVRRPIPSGGKAIVLPIGLPGQIMAAASNLVKAAEKRELTPYVVFTESMAPDAVGNPDFIGQVTRLGMGRGRDGSGPPNTNRCRKPTATRVLSAAKFKDRLTEGDVLKITVTDLETGKEVDEEEYKQMSGFVPKLAWLPDH
;
A
#
# COMPACT_ATOMS: atom_id res chain seq x y z
N MET A 1 -0.11 35.20 22.69
CA MET A 1 -1.43 34.53 22.76
C MET A 1 -2.21 34.76 21.47
N PRO A 2 -2.71 33.71 20.81
CA PRO A 2 -3.71 33.84 19.74
C PRO A 2 -5.07 34.28 20.30
N LYS A 3 -5.97 34.75 19.43
CA LYS A 3 -7.28 35.27 19.82
C LYS A 3 -8.38 34.24 19.57
N LEU A 4 -8.82 33.55 20.61
CA LEU A 4 -9.99 32.66 20.55
C LEU A 4 -11.25 33.45 20.16
N THR A 5 -12.05 32.91 19.25
CA THR A 5 -13.33 33.51 18.84
C THR A 5 -14.33 32.46 18.34
N LYS A 6 -15.60 32.58 18.76
CA LYS A 6 -16.74 31.86 18.15
C LYS A 6 -16.89 32.16 16.66
N LEU A 7 -17.32 31.15 15.91
CA LEU A 7 -17.81 31.30 14.55
C LEU A 7 -19.15 32.04 14.61
N LYS A 8 -19.30 33.18 13.93
CA LYS A 8 -20.55 33.97 14.01
C LYS A 8 -21.77 33.28 13.39
N LYS A 9 -21.52 32.52 12.32
CA LYS A 9 -22.47 31.64 11.63
C LYS A 9 -21.73 30.73 10.66
N PHE A 10 -22.28 29.55 10.38
CA PHE A 10 -21.75 28.67 9.34
C PHE A 10 -21.94 29.30 7.95
N ARG A 11 -20.94 29.13 7.08
CA ARG A 11 -20.96 29.60 5.69
C ARG A 11 -21.47 28.50 4.74
N PRO A 12 -21.96 28.84 3.54
CA PRO A 12 -22.25 27.87 2.50
C PRO A 12 -21.02 27.04 2.10
N PRO A 13 -21.19 25.77 1.68
CA PRO A 13 -20.13 24.94 1.10
C PRO A 13 -19.32 25.71 0.06
N GLY A 14 -17.99 25.58 0.06
CA GLY A 14 -17.11 26.21 -0.94
C GLY A 14 -17.27 27.72 -1.08
N LEU A 15 -17.78 28.40 -0.04
CA LEU A 15 -18.11 29.84 -0.04
C LEU A 15 -19.07 30.27 -1.16
N LEU A 16 -19.96 29.36 -1.57
CA LEU A 16 -20.99 29.59 -2.58
C LEU A 16 -21.92 30.76 -2.20
N LYS A 17 -22.40 31.47 -3.23
CA LYS A 17 -23.12 32.75 -3.10
C LYS A 17 -24.60 32.64 -3.52
N ASP A 18 -25.12 31.42 -3.59
CA ASP A 18 -26.50 31.18 -4.03
C ASP A 18 -27.52 31.61 -2.96
N LEU A 19 -27.15 31.51 -1.69
CA LEU A 19 -27.92 32.01 -0.55
C LEU A 19 -27.54 33.44 -0.19
N GLU A 20 -28.54 34.31 0.01
CA GLU A 20 -28.37 35.74 0.26
C GLU A 20 -29.17 36.22 1.49
N GLY A 21 -28.70 37.29 2.13
CA GLY A 21 -29.43 37.95 3.22
C GLY A 21 -29.81 36.98 4.36
N ASP A 22 -31.11 36.92 4.68
CA ASP A 22 -31.65 36.07 5.74
C ASP A 22 -31.60 34.56 5.43
N GLN A 23 -31.34 34.18 4.18
CA GLN A 23 -31.17 32.77 3.78
C GLN A 23 -29.86 32.19 4.35
N LEU A 24 -28.82 33.02 4.47
CA LEU A 24 -27.54 32.63 5.08
C LEU A 24 -27.66 32.34 6.58
N ASP A 25 -28.52 33.08 7.28
CA ASP A 25 -28.76 32.87 8.71
C ASP A 25 -29.58 31.60 8.94
N LYS A 26 -30.50 31.26 8.03
CA LYS A 26 -31.25 30.00 8.04
C LYS A 26 -30.38 28.79 7.70
N TRP A 27 -29.49 28.88 6.71
CA TRP A 27 -28.47 27.84 6.46
C TRP A 27 -27.65 27.55 7.71
N SER A 28 -27.18 28.59 8.40
CA SER A 28 -26.47 28.41 9.66
C SER A 28 -27.34 27.85 10.79
N GLN A 29 -28.67 27.99 10.74
CA GLN A 29 -29.58 27.32 11.68
C GLN A 29 -29.76 25.84 11.32
N THR A 30 -29.81 25.48 10.03
CA THR A 30 -29.84 24.09 9.55
C THR A 30 -28.56 23.34 9.98
N VAL A 31 -27.37 23.87 9.66
CA VAL A 31 -26.09 23.25 10.06
C VAL A 31 -25.93 23.18 11.58
N ASN A 32 -26.35 24.22 12.30
CA ASN A 32 -26.38 24.21 13.77
C ASN A 32 -27.38 23.18 14.35
N GLY A 33 -28.44 22.85 13.60
CA GLY A 33 -29.39 21.77 13.92
C GLY A 33 -28.69 20.41 13.93
N TRP A 34 -28.02 20.06 12.84
CA TRP A 34 -27.24 18.80 12.73
C TRP A 34 -26.17 18.68 13.82
N PHE A 35 -25.37 19.73 14.05
CA PHE A 35 -24.39 19.77 15.14
C PHE A 35 -25.05 19.57 16.53
N ARG A 36 -26.23 20.16 16.76
CA ARG A 36 -26.97 19.99 18.03
C ARG A 36 -27.48 18.56 18.18
N GLU A 37 -28.05 17.99 17.12
CA GLU A 37 -28.59 16.63 17.12
C GLU A 37 -27.50 15.59 17.40
N GLU A 38 -26.35 15.65 16.72
CA GLU A 38 -25.24 14.73 17.04
C GLU A 38 -24.66 14.96 18.45
N ILE A 39 -24.41 16.22 18.86
CA ILE A 39 -23.89 16.52 20.22
C ILE A 39 -24.86 16.02 21.31
N SER A 40 -26.18 16.13 21.10
CA SER A 40 -27.18 15.69 22.07
C SER A 40 -27.15 14.19 22.33
N GLY A 41 -26.97 13.39 21.27
CA GLY A 41 -27.21 11.95 21.31
C GLY A 41 -28.69 11.56 21.40
N ASP A 42 -29.64 12.47 21.10
CA ASP A 42 -31.10 12.24 21.18
C ASP A 42 -31.63 11.20 20.16
N ILE A 43 -30.74 10.59 19.36
CA ILE A 43 -31.02 9.50 18.42
C ILE A 43 -30.94 8.14 19.15
N LEU A 44 -31.94 7.28 18.94
CA LEU A 44 -32.10 6.04 19.69
C LEU A 44 -30.91 5.08 19.49
N GLY A 45 -30.13 4.86 20.56
CA GLY A 45 -28.91 4.05 20.54
C GLY A 45 -27.60 4.85 20.49
N ARG A 46 -27.65 6.19 20.40
CA ARG A 46 -26.48 7.07 20.59
C ARG A 46 -26.39 7.57 22.03
N GLY A 47 -25.25 8.17 22.35
CA GLY A 47 -24.97 8.79 23.64
C GLY A 47 -24.34 10.16 23.42
N LYS A 48 -24.60 11.09 24.35
CA LYS A 48 -24.16 12.49 24.27
C LYS A 48 -22.66 12.60 24.02
N LEU A 49 -22.27 13.35 22.98
CA LEU A 49 -20.87 13.58 22.65
C LEU A 49 -20.26 14.61 23.59
N VAL A 50 -19.04 14.33 24.07
CA VAL A 50 -18.34 15.16 25.08
C VAL A 50 -17.04 15.78 24.59
N GLN A 51 -16.54 15.36 23.42
CA GLN A 51 -15.35 15.93 22.78
C GLN A 51 -15.64 16.53 21.40
N PHE A 52 -16.89 16.42 20.89
CA PHE A 52 -17.32 17.12 19.68
C PHE A 52 -18.00 18.43 20.08
N PHE A 53 -17.59 19.55 19.48
CA PHE A 53 -18.12 20.87 19.80
C PHE A 53 -18.67 21.58 18.55
N ASN A 54 -19.59 22.52 18.78
CA ASN A 54 -20.15 23.37 17.73
C ASN A 54 -19.42 24.73 17.70
N PRO A 55 -18.73 25.09 16.61
CA PRO A 55 -17.94 26.33 16.49
C PRO A 55 -18.69 27.63 16.76
N THR A 56 -20.02 27.64 16.63
CA THR A 56 -20.84 28.83 16.90
C THR A 56 -21.09 29.05 18.40
N ASN A 57 -20.99 27.98 19.20
CA ASN A 57 -21.26 28.01 20.64
C ASN A 57 -19.99 28.18 21.49
N PHE A 58 -18.82 27.78 20.99
CA PHE A 58 -17.55 27.77 21.75
C PHE A 58 -16.44 28.61 21.08
N ASP A 59 -15.72 29.41 21.87
CA ASP A 59 -14.59 30.22 21.40
C ASP A 59 -13.38 29.31 21.15
N HIS A 60 -12.88 29.30 19.92
CA HIS A 60 -11.80 28.43 19.48
C HIS A 60 -10.74 29.20 18.70
N ASP A 61 -9.55 28.63 18.54
CA ASP A 61 -8.48 29.25 17.76
C ASP A 61 -8.70 29.01 16.26
N GLN A 62 -9.06 30.07 15.56
CA GLN A 62 -9.27 30.04 14.10
C GLN A 62 -7.94 30.08 13.31
N SER A 63 -6.82 30.44 13.97
CA SER A 63 -5.48 30.50 13.38
C SER A 63 -4.75 29.15 13.33
N LEU A 64 -5.19 28.16 14.12
CA LEU A 64 -4.71 26.78 13.96
C LEU A 64 -5.06 26.26 12.54
N PRO A 65 -4.14 25.57 11.85
CA PRO A 65 -4.44 24.94 10.58
C PRO A 65 -5.45 23.79 10.77
N PRO A 66 -6.44 23.63 9.87
CA PRO A 66 -7.30 22.46 9.88
C PRO A 66 -6.51 21.20 9.45
N VAL A 67 -6.92 20.04 9.94
CA VAL A 67 -6.35 18.74 9.55
C VAL A 67 -7.26 18.10 8.50
N PRO A 68 -6.82 17.96 7.23
CA PRO A 68 -7.59 17.27 6.21
C PRO A 68 -7.48 15.76 6.38
N ILE A 69 -8.62 15.07 6.40
CA ILE A 69 -8.70 13.61 6.37
C ILE A 69 -9.10 13.21 4.94
N THR A 70 -8.20 12.54 4.21
CA THR A 70 -8.32 12.37 2.75
C THR A 70 -8.44 10.91 2.30
N TRP A 71 -9.22 10.64 1.25
CA TRP A 71 -9.35 9.32 0.60
C TRP A 71 -9.49 9.45 -0.93
N VAL A 72 -9.36 8.33 -1.66
CA VAL A 72 -9.55 8.27 -3.12
C VAL A 72 -11.04 8.21 -3.47
N GLY A 73 -11.47 9.02 -4.44
CA GLY A 73 -12.86 9.11 -4.89
C GLY A 73 -13.38 7.89 -5.67
N PHE A 74 -12.48 7.05 -6.22
CA PHE A 74 -12.88 5.80 -6.88
C PHE A 74 -13.39 4.75 -5.85
N PRO A 75 -14.60 4.19 -6.04
CA PRO A 75 -15.23 3.24 -5.12
C PRO A 75 -14.39 2.01 -4.75
N LEU A 76 -14.05 1.86 -3.46
CA LEU A 76 -13.41 0.64 -2.95
C LEU A 76 -14.27 -0.59 -3.22
N SER A 77 -15.59 -0.40 -3.04
CA SER A 77 -16.64 -1.41 -3.22
C SER A 77 -16.68 -2.02 -4.63
N VAL A 78 -16.13 -1.32 -5.64
CA VAL A 78 -15.91 -1.82 -7.01
C VAL A 78 -14.48 -2.32 -7.21
N ARG A 79 -13.47 -1.54 -6.78
CA ARG A 79 -12.05 -1.83 -6.98
C ARG A 79 -11.65 -3.24 -6.49
N ILE A 80 -12.20 -3.70 -5.36
CA ILE A 80 -11.87 -5.01 -4.78
C ILE A 80 -12.59 -6.20 -5.44
N LYS A 81 -13.50 -5.97 -6.41
CA LYS A 81 -14.35 -7.02 -7.01
C LYS A 81 -14.05 -7.30 -8.49
N GLN A 82 -13.27 -6.44 -9.15
CA GLN A 82 -13.01 -6.52 -10.58
C GLN A 82 -11.53 -6.85 -10.84
N PRO A 83 -11.20 -7.65 -11.87
CA PRO A 83 -9.85 -8.21 -12.04
C PRO A 83 -8.84 -7.25 -12.69
N THR A 84 -9.28 -6.16 -13.33
CA THR A 84 -8.42 -5.19 -14.04
C THR A 84 -8.99 -3.77 -13.92
N ASP A 85 -8.17 -2.77 -14.28
CA ASP A 85 -8.57 -1.36 -14.30
C ASP A 85 -9.73 -1.09 -15.28
N GLU A 86 -9.63 -1.55 -16.52
CA GLU A 86 -10.72 -1.54 -17.51
C GLU A 86 -12.02 -2.13 -16.94
N ALA A 87 -11.92 -3.25 -16.21
CA ALA A 87 -13.08 -3.93 -15.65
C ALA A 87 -13.72 -3.11 -14.52
N ARG A 88 -12.94 -2.50 -13.60
CA ARG A 88 -13.51 -1.62 -12.56
C ARG A 88 -14.06 -0.32 -13.12
N TRP A 89 -13.39 0.29 -14.10
CA TRP A 89 -13.88 1.50 -14.76
C TRP A 89 -15.20 1.24 -15.50
N ALA A 90 -15.24 0.26 -16.40
CA ALA A 90 -16.45 -0.11 -17.12
C ALA A 90 -17.57 -0.57 -16.18
N TYR A 91 -17.24 -1.26 -15.08
CA TYR A 91 -18.23 -1.65 -14.07
C TYR A 91 -18.83 -0.44 -13.36
N ALA A 92 -18.02 0.57 -13.00
CA ALA A 92 -18.46 1.79 -12.34
C ALA A 92 -19.19 2.77 -13.27
N GLU A 93 -19.05 2.67 -14.59
CA GLU A 93 -19.86 3.47 -15.52
C GLU A 93 -21.20 2.84 -15.91
N ASN A 94 -21.28 1.50 -15.95
CA ASN A 94 -22.43 0.79 -16.49
C ASN A 94 -23.74 1.12 -15.73
N PRO A 95 -24.76 1.72 -16.39
CA PRO A 95 -26.03 2.09 -15.75
C PRO A 95 -26.83 0.94 -15.14
N GLU A 96 -26.55 -0.32 -15.48
CA GLU A 96 -27.13 -1.51 -14.83
C GLU A 96 -26.52 -1.76 -13.45
N ASN A 97 -25.19 -1.65 -13.30
CA ASN A 97 -24.50 -1.81 -12.02
C ASN A 97 -24.81 -0.67 -11.03
N GLN A 98 -25.27 0.47 -11.56
CA GLN A 98 -25.68 1.62 -10.78
C GLN A 98 -27.11 1.52 -10.21
N ARG A 99 -27.81 0.40 -10.45
CA ARG A 99 -29.12 0.09 -9.86
C ARG A 99 -28.98 -0.59 -8.51
N VAL A 100 -29.99 -0.41 -7.65
CA VAL A 100 -30.13 -1.20 -6.42
C VAL A 100 -30.27 -2.69 -6.80
N PRO A 101 -29.42 -3.60 -6.27
CA PRO A 101 -29.49 -5.03 -6.60
C PRO A 101 -30.83 -5.67 -6.23
N GLU A 102 -31.28 -6.61 -7.07
CA GLU A 102 -32.52 -7.36 -6.82
C GLU A 102 -32.48 -8.09 -5.47
N GLY A 103 -33.63 -8.14 -4.79
CA GLY A 103 -33.77 -8.77 -3.48
C GLY A 103 -33.43 -7.89 -2.26
N ARG A 104 -32.85 -6.69 -2.43
CA ARG A 104 -32.75 -5.73 -1.32
C ARG A 104 -34.10 -5.04 -1.08
N ASN A 105 -34.72 -5.32 0.07
CA ASN A 105 -35.86 -4.54 0.57
C ASN A 105 -35.37 -3.15 1.02
N VAL A 106 -35.68 -2.12 0.23
CA VAL A 106 -35.45 -0.70 0.56
C VAL A 106 -36.81 0.00 0.56
N LEU A 107 -37.06 0.88 1.54
CA LEU A 107 -38.35 1.55 1.72
C LEU A 107 -38.64 2.54 0.56
N PRO A 108 -39.72 2.35 -0.20
CA PRO A 108 -40.23 3.38 -1.10
C PRO A 108 -40.75 4.58 -0.28
N PRO A 109 -40.60 5.83 -0.75
CA PRO A 109 -40.12 6.24 -2.08
C PRO A 109 -38.62 6.62 -2.14
N LEU A 110 -37.83 6.31 -1.10
CA LEU A 110 -36.60 7.07 -0.79
C LEU A 110 -35.40 6.90 -1.73
N ILE A 111 -35.33 5.82 -2.52
CA ILE A 111 -34.20 5.57 -3.45
C ILE A 111 -34.71 5.22 -4.84
N GLN A 112 -34.42 6.10 -5.81
CA GLN A 112 -34.54 5.78 -7.24
C GLN A 112 -33.26 5.05 -7.74
N LYS A 113 -33.36 4.30 -8.83
CA LYS A 113 -32.43 3.21 -9.18
C LYS A 113 -31.08 3.64 -9.78
N TYR A 114 -30.39 4.63 -9.21
CA TYR A 114 -29.17 5.19 -9.81
C TYR A 114 -28.05 5.43 -8.81
N ARG A 115 -26.81 5.44 -9.33
CA ARG A 115 -25.53 5.68 -8.62
C ARG A 115 -25.20 4.75 -7.45
N TRP A 116 -25.80 3.55 -7.39
CA TRP A 116 -25.63 2.60 -6.30
C TRP A 116 -24.18 2.37 -5.83
N VAL A 117 -23.21 2.28 -6.76
CA VAL A 117 -21.80 2.01 -6.45
C VAL A 117 -20.89 3.24 -6.46
N MET A 118 -21.42 4.46 -6.58
CA MET A 118 -20.63 5.71 -6.44
C MET A 118 -20.58 6.15 -4.96
N ASP A 119 -20.10 5.27 -4.08
CA ASP A 119 -20.31 5.38 -2.62
C ASP A 119 -19.18 6.07 -1.82
N GLU A 120 -18.32 6.90 -2.43
CA GLU A 120 -17.18 7.55 -1.74
C GLU A 120 -17.30 9.09 -1.62
N TYR A 121 -18.53 9.61 -1.57
CA TYR A 121 -18.85 11.05 -1.58
C TYR A 121 -18.44 11.80 -2.86
N LEU A 122 -18.06 11.08 -3.92
CA LEU A 122 -17.84 11.57 -5.28
C LEU A 122 -18.79 10.85 -6.25
N GLU A 123 -19.59 11.62 -6.99
CA GLU A 123 -20.51 11.10 -8.01
C GLU A 123 -20.23 11.74 -9.36
N TRP A 124 -20.57 11.03 -10.45
CA TRP A 124 -20.39 11.54 -11.81
C TRP A 124 -21.50 11.14 -12.79
N SER A 125 -21.49 11.82 -13.93
CA SER A 125 -22.12 11.36 -15.15
C SER A 125 -21.18 11.54 -16.35
N THR A 126 -21.16 10.52 -17.22
CA THR A 126 -20.33 10.45 -18.43
C THR A 126 -21.23 10.45 -19.66
N LYS A 127 -21.08 11.42 -20.56
CA LYS A 127 -21.72 11.42 -21.89
C LYS A 127 -20.80 10.72 -22.88
N LYS A 128 -21.31 9.70 -23.56
CA LYS A 128 -20.64 9.08 -24.72
C LYS A 128 -21.42 9.33 -26.01
N VAL A 129 -20.70 9.43 -27.13
CA VAL A 129 -21.25 9.51 -28.49
C VAL A 129 -20.39 8.60 -29.36
N ASP A 130 -21.02 7.67 -30.09
CA ASP A 130 -20.35 6.65 -30.92
C ASP A 130 -19.26 5.81 -30.21
N GLY A 131 -19.36 5.71 -28.87
CA GLY A 131 -18.41 5.05 -27.97
C GLY A 131 -17.44 6.01 -27.27
N ASP A 132 -17.15 7.16 -27.87
CA ASP A 132 -16.21 8.16 -27.36
C ASP A 132 -16.80 9.00 -26.22
N VAL A 133 -15.99 9.25 -25.18
CA VAL A 133 -16.31 10.18 -24.10
C VAL A 133 -16.28 11.62 -24.63
N GLN A 134 -17.38 12.35 -24.40
CA GLN A 134 -17.54 13.75 -24.81
C GLN A 134 -17.51 14.71 -23.62
N VAL A 135 -18.12 14.31 -22.51
CA VAL A 135 -18.20 15.08 -21.26
C VAL A 135 -18.16 14.10 -20.10
N VAL A 136 -17.37 14.40 -19.07
CA VAL A 136 -17.52 13.83 -17.73
C VAL A 136 -17.82 14.99 -16.79
N SER A 137 -18.83 14.85 -15.93
CA SER A 137 -19.12 15.85 -14.90
C SER A 137 -19.13 15.16 -13.54
N PHE A 138 -18.35 15.67 -12.59
CA PHE A 138 -18.18 15.20 -11.22
C PHE A 138 -18.77 16.19 -10.21
N THR A 139 -19.28 15.70 -9.08
CA THR A 139 -19.58 16.55 -7.93
C THR A 139 -19.50 15.81 -6.59
N CYS A 140 -19.30 16.60 -5.53
CA CYS A 140 -19.46 16.21 -4.13
C CYS A 140 -20.45 17.13 -3.37
N GLU A 141 -21.21 17.97 -4.09
CA GLU A 141 -22.19 18.87 -3.47
C GLU A 141 -23.35 18.09 -2.84
N GLY A 142 -23.58 18.26 -1.53
CA GLY A 142 -24.67 17.61 -0.80
C GLY A 142 -26.07 18.06 -1.23
N PRO A 143 -27.06 17.16 -1.35
CA PRO A 143 -28.44 17.50 -1.74
C PRO A 143 -29.10 18.49 -0.77
N GLU A 144 -28.72 18.49 0.51
CA GLU A 144 -29.32 19.33 1.55
C GLU A 144 -29.10 20.82 1.28
N TYR A 145 -27.95 21.20 0.71
CA TYR A 145 -27.69 22.59 0.30
C TYR A 145 -28.62 23.00 -0.85
N TRP A 146 -28.82 22.13 -1.83
CA TRP A 146 -29.72 22.38 -2.97
C TRP A 146 -31.19 22.42 -2.54
N GLU A 147 -31.62 21.55 -1.62
CA GLU A 147 -32.95 21.60 -0.99
C GLU A 147 -33.17 22.88 -0.19
N GLU A 148 -32.15 23.40 0.52
CA GLU A 148 -32.23 24.68 1.24
C GLU A 148 -32.28 25.88 0.29
N VAL A 149 -31.47 25.90 -0.79
CA VAL A 149 -31.57 26.92 -1.85
C VAL A 149 -32.96 26.91 -2.48
N ALA A 150 -33.53 25.73 -2.76
CA ALA A 150 -34.87 25.58 -3.34
C ALA A 150 -35.99 26.04 -2.40
N ARG A 151 -35.81 25.87 -1.09
CA ARG A 151 -36.76 26.29 -0.04
C ARG A 151 -36.96 27.80 -0.01
N TYR A 152 -35.94 28.59 -0.35
CA TYR A 152 -35.99 30.05 -0.44
C TYR A 152 -36.10 30.61 -1.85
N ASN A 153 -35.76 29.80 -2.86
CA ASN A 153 -35.81 30.16 -4.27
C ASN A 153 -36.59 29.10 -5.07
N PRO A 154 -37.93 28.99 -4.90
CA PRO A 154 -38.73 28.03 -5.63
C PRO A 154 -38.61 28.22 -7.15
N ILE A 155 -38.59 27.13 -7.90
CA ILE A 155 -38.27 27.18 -9.34
C ILE A 155 -39.45 27.71 -10.15
N LEU A 156 -39.18 28.68 -11.04
CA LEU A 156 -40.15 29.16 -12.03
C LEU A 156 -40.37 28.12 -13.13
N THR A 157 -41.63 27.71 -13.33
CA THR A 157 -42.05 26.77 -14.38
C THR A 157 -42.64 27.51 -15.58
N GLU A 158 -42.49 26.94 -16.78
CA GLU A 158 -43.23 27.33 -17.98
C GLU A 158 -44.68 26.81 -17.89
N THR A 159 -44.87 25.58 -17.41
CA THR A 159 -46.21 24.99 -17.24
C THR A 159 -46.84 25.39 -15.90
N PRO A 160 -48.13 25.81 -15.88
CA PRO A 160 -48.87 26.02 -14.64
C PRO A 160 -49.07 24.72 -13.85
N ILE A 161 -48.59 24.70 -12.61
CA ILE A 161 -48.72 23.56 -11.69
C ILE A 161 -50.17 23.46 -11.21
N LYS A 162 -50.76 22.25 -11.29
CA LYS A 162 -52.19 22.02 -10.99
C LYS A 162 -52.51 22.04 -9.50
N ASN A 163 -51.67 21.41 -8.69
CA ASN A 163 -51.84 21.26 -7.23
C ASN A 163 -50.56 21.73 -6.52
N PRO A 164 -50.21 23.03 -6.54
CA PRO A 164 -48.93 23.50 -6.02
C PRO A 164 -48.84 23.32 -4.50
N ALA A 165 -47.71 22.81 -4.02
CA ALA A 165 -47.38 22.82 -2.60
C ALA A 165 -47.32 24.25 -2.06
N HIS A 166 -47.69 24.44 -0.79
CA HIS A 166 -47.66 25.76 -0.16
C HIS A 166 -46.23 26.30 -0.07
N GLN A 167 -45.95 27.37 -0.81
CA GLN A 167 -44.64 28.04 -0.84
C GLN A 167 -44.74 29.47 -0.30
N LYS A 168 -43.75 29.85 0.53
CA LYS A 168 -43.68 31.17 1.19
C LYS A 168 -43.02 32.25 0.33
N TYR A 169 -42.28 31.87 -0.71
CA TYR A 169 -41.43 32.74 -1.50
C TYR A 169 -41.84 32.68 -2.98
N GLU A 170 -41.61 33.78 -3.71
CA GLU A 170 -41.94 33.86 -5.14
C GLU A 170 -41.03 32.98 -5.99
N ARG A 171 -41.60 32.40 -7.06
CA ARG A 171 -40.86 31.54 -7.98
C ARG A 171 -39.88 32.35 -8.84
N ASN A 172 -38.65 31.87 -8.97
CA ASN A 172 -37.59 32.53 -9.72
C ASN A 172 -36.66 31.54 -10.44
N ASN A 173 -35.71 32.07 -11.21
CA ASN A 173 -34.81 31.28 -12.06
C ASN A 173 -33.51 30.83 -11.37
N LYS A 174 -33.20 31.19 -10.12
CA LYS A 174 -31.85 31.02 -9.56
C LYS A 174 -31.30 29.60 -9.71
N ILE A 175 -32.07 28.56 -9.37
CA ILE A 175 -31.62 27.16 -9.54
C ILE A 175 -31.54 26.77 -11.02
N LEU A 176 -32.50 27.21 -11.84
CA LEU A 176 -32.51 26.96 -13.29
C LEU A 176 -31.23 27.54 -13.95
N ASP A 177 -30.83 28.74 -13.57
CA ASP A 177 -29.63 29.40 -14.07
C ASP A 177 -28.35 28.70 -13.61
N ILE A 178 -28.29 28.18 -12.38
CA ILE A 178 -27.18 27.33 -11.91
C ILE A 178 -27.13 26.02 -12.72
N TYR A 179 -28.25 25.33 -12.93
CA TYR A 179 -28.29 24.12 -13.76
C TYR A 179 -27.78 24.36 -15.19
N LYS A 180 -28.17 25.49 -15.81
CA LYS A 180 -27.67 25.93 -17.12
C LYS A 180 -26.18 26.28 -17.09
N LYS A 181 -25.69 26.91 -16.01
CA LYS A 181 -24.25 27.20 -15.80
C LYS A 181 -23.43 25.92 -15.66
N LEU A 182 -23.92 24.89 -14.98
CA LEU A 182 -23.23 23.60 -14.86
C LEU A 182 -23.21 22.84 -16.19
N ASN A 183 -24.28 22.93 -16.98
CA ASN A 183 -24.52 22.12 -18.17
C ASN A 183 -24.66 22.99 -19.44
N PRO A 184 -23.60 23.70 -19.87
CA PRO A 184 -23.69 24.72 -20.92
C PRO A 184 -24.17 24.17 -22.27
N ASP A 185 -23.81 22.93 -22.60
CA ASP A 185 -24.22 22.24 -23.84
C ASP A 185 -25.71 21.89 -23.91
N PHE A 186 -26.42 22.04 -22.79
CA PHE A 186 -27.85 21.78 -22.64
C PHE A 186 -28.60 23.02 -22.12
N ALA A 187 -27.96 24.19 -22.02
CA ALA A 187 -28.52 25.37 -21.38
C ALA A 187 -29.85 25.84 -22.00
N ASP A 188 -30.03 25.69 -23.31
CA ASP A 188 -31.28 26.02 -24.01
C ASP A 188 -32.37 24.95 -23.87
N GLN A 189 -32.00 23.73 -23.44
CA GLN A 189 -32.89 22.57 -23.29
C GLN A 189 -33.40 22.39 -21.86
N ILE A 190 -32.66 22.86 -20.86
CA ILE A 190 -33.04 22.78 -19.45
C ILE A 190 -34.16 23.78 -19.16
N LYS A 191 -35.28 23.28 -18.65
CA LYS A 191 -36.46 24.05 -18.25
C LYS A 191 -36.75 23.90 -16.77
N GLY A 192 -37.43 24.87 -16.15
CA GLY A 192 -37.88 24.75 -14.76
C GLY A 192 -38.80 23.55 -14.53
N ASP A 193 -39.61 23.23 -15.55
CA ASP A 193 -40.49 22.05 -15.60
C ASP A 193 -39.73 20.72 -15.48
N ASP A 194 -38.48 20.64 -15.93
CA ASP A 194 -37.67 19.43 -15.80
C ASP A 194 -37.20 19.21 -14.35
N LEU A 195 -37.16 20.26 -13.53
CA LEU A 195 -36.48 20.32 -12.23
C LEU A 195 -37.42 20.18 -11.02
N VAL A 196 -38.72 19.96 -11.24
CA VAL A 196 -39.74 19.95 -10.18
C VAL A 196 -40.58 18.66 -10.15
N ASN A 197 -41.21 18.41 -9.01
CA ASN A 197 -42.25 17.39 -8.84
C ASN A 197 -43.61 17.91 -9.33
N GLU A 198 -44.65 17.07 -9.37
CA GLU A 198 -46.02 17.45 -9.78
C GLU A 198 -46.67 18.54 -8.91
N ASP A 199 -46.19 18.72 -7.68
CA ASP A 199 -46.60 19.79 -6.74
C ASP A 199 -45.74 21.07 -6.87
N GLY A 200 -44.77 21.09 -7.79
CA GLY A 200 -43.87 22.21 -8.01
C GLY A 200 -42.81 22.42 -6.93
N THR A 201 -42.54 21.44 -6.05
CA THR A 201 -41.33 21.38 -5.21
C THR A 201 -40.12 20.92 -6.04
N TYR A 202 -38.89 21.18 -5.58
CA TYR A 202 -37.68 20.76 -6.28
C TYR A 202 -37.54 19.23 -6.28
N ASN A 203 -37.28 18.66 -7.46
CA ASN A 203 -37.01 17.24 -7.62
C ASN A 203 -35.50 17.01 -7.65
N LYS A 204 -34.93 16.43 -6.59
CA LYS A 204 -33.49 16.11 -6.54
C LYS A 204 -33.06 14.97 -7.48
N PHE A 205 -34.01 14.15 -7.92
CA PHE A 205 -33.84 13.11 -8.94
C PHE A 205 -34.30 13.58 -10.33
N ASN A 206 -34.24 14.89 -10.60
CA ASN A 206 -34.64 15.44 -11.90
C ASN A 206 -33.83 14.87 -13.07
N LYS A 207 -34.40 15.01 -14.28
CA LYS A 207 -33.84 14.61 -15.57
C LYS A 207 -32.35 14.98 -15.78
N TRP A 208 -31.92 16.12 -15.23
CA TRP A 208 -30.57 16.68 -15.38
C TRP A 208 -29.63 16.37 -14.19
N ASN A 209 -30.07 15.52 -13.26
CA ASN A 209 -29.27 15.11 -12.09
C ASN A 209 -29.36 13.61 -11.76
N GLY A 210 -30.46 12.92 -12.07
CA GLY A 210 -30.68 11.51 -11.71
C GLY A 210 -29.92 10.49 -12.55
N HIS A 211 -29.36 10.89 -13.70
CA HIS A 211 -28.75 10.00 -14.68
C HIS A 211 -27.23 9.87 -14.54
N THR A 212 -26.66 8.78 -15.06
CA THR A 212 -25.20 8.56 -15.13
C THR A 212 -24.65 8.67 -16.55
N ASP A 213 -25.49 8.64 -17.57
CA ASP A 213 -25.15 8.52 -19.00
C ASP A 213 -25.30 9.82 -19.84
N THR A 214 -25.72 10.92 -19.21
CA THR A 214 -26.03 12.20 -19.89
C THR A 214 -24.85 13.17 -19.98
N GLY A 215 -23.83 13.00 -19.12
CA GLY A 215 -22.80 14.00 -18.84
C GLY A 215 -23.29 15.16 -17.97
N THR A 216 -24.49 15.06 -17.39
CA THR A 216 -25.12 16.11 -16.58
C THR A 216 -25.31 15.66 -15.13
N ILE A 217 -24.87 16.51 -14.20
CA ILE A 217 -24.97 16.34 -12.76
C ILE A 217 -24.90 17.72 -12.11
N ALA A 218 -25.58 17.89 -10.98
CA ALA A 218 -25.57 19.11 -10.18
C ALA A 218 -25.15 18.86 -8.73
N HIS A 219 -25.63 17.76 -8.13
CA HIS A 219 -25.34 17.39 -6.76
C HIS A 219 -25.45 15.87 -6.55
N ILE A 220 -24.94 15.36 -5.44
CA ILE A 220 -24.91 13.94 -5.10
C ILE A 220 -26.31 13.40 -4.70
N ILE A 221 -26.60 12.13 -4.99
CA ILE A 221 -27.92 11.49 -4.76
C ILE A 221 -27.84 10.07 -4.17
N GLN A 222 -26.64 9.49 -4.05
CA GLN A 222 -26.43 8.20 -3.41
C GLN A 222 -26.67 8.36 -1.90
N TYR A 223 -27.46 7.47 -1.31
CA TYR A 223 -28.03 7.62 0.04
C TYR A 223 -27.02 7.64 1.20
N ASN A 224 -25.81 7.10 1.02
CA ASN A 224 -24.69 7.20 1.98
C ASN A 224 -23.87 8.48 1.80
N ASN A 225 -24.08 9.23 0.71
CA ASN A 225 -23.37 10.46 0.40
C ASN A 225 -24.22 11.67 0.86
N SER A 226 -24.34 11.89 2.18
CA SER A 226 -25.11 13.01 2.74
C SER A 226 -24.26 13.92 3.63
N LEU A 227 -24.59 15.21 3.68
CA LEU A 227 -23.93 16.20 4.53
C LEU A 227 -24.27 15.96 6.02
N SER A 228 -25.42 15.36 6.31
CA SER A 228 -25.70 14.82 7.64
C SER A 228 -24.74 13.69 8.04
N ALA A 229 -24.41 12.76 7.11
CA ALA A 229 -23.48 11.66 7.39
C ALA A 229 -22.02 12.14 7.53
N GLU A 230 -21.63 13.22 6.86
CA GLU A 230 -20.33 13.88 7.10
C GLU A 230 -20.19 14.30 8.57
N ILE A 231 -21.19 15.02 9.09
CA ILE A 231 -21.17 15.54 10.47
C ILE A 231 -21.23 14.39 11.47
N ASP A 232 -22.09 13.39 11.25
CA ASP A 232 -22.19 12.15 12.03
C ASP A 232 -20.84 11.46 12.17
N ILE A 233 -20.21 11.10 11.04
CA ILE A 233 -18.96 10.33 11.00
C ILE A 233 -17.78 11.17 11.52
N ALA A 234 -17.77 12.48 11.29
CA ALA A 234 -16.78 13.39 11.88
C ALA A 234 -17.00 13.64 13.40
N ALA A 235 -18.20 13.35 13.92
CA ALA A 235 -18.57 13.49 15.32
C ALA A 235 -18.40 12.20 16.15
N VAL A 236 -17.80 11.14 15.58
CA VAL A 236 -17.52 9.83 16.23
C VAL A 236 -16.47 9.96 17.35
N THR A 237 -16.83 10.65 18.44
CA THR A 237 -16.02 10.79 19.66
C THR A 237 -16.18 9.59 20.58
N ARG A 238 -16.11 8.41 19.96
CA ARG A 238 -16.44 7.10 20.52
C ARG A 238 -15.16 6.40 21.00
N THR A 239 -14.81 6.64 22.26
CA THR A 239 -13.85 5.82 23.01
C THR A 239 -14.48 4.47 23.35
N ASP A 240 -14.89 3.72 22.33
CA ASP A 240 -15.59 2.45 22.51
C ASP A 240 -14.55 1.39 22.94
N LEU A 241 -14.81 0.78 24.09
CA LEU A 241 -13.90 -0.13 24.77
C LEU A 241 -14.39 -1.57 24.63
N VAL A 242 -13.71 -2.35 23.81
CA VAL A 242 -13.95 -3.80 23.75
C VAL A 242 -13.16 -4.45 24.89
N TYR A 243 -13.87 -5.05 25.84
CA TYR A 243 -13.33 -5.63 27.09
C TYR A 243 -12.52 -4.69 28.02
N GLY A 244 -12.56 -3.38 27.76
CA GLY A 244 -11.80 -2.36 28.48
C GLY A 244 -10.61 -1.77 27.71
N GLU A 245 -10.29 -2.28 26.53
CA GLU A 245 -9.20 -1.76 25.68
C GLU A 245 -9.74 -0.94 24.48
N THR A 246 -8.97 0.06 24.04
CA THR A 246 -9.35 0.99 22.97
C THR A 246 -9.25 0.35 21.59
N ILE A 247 -10.32 0.43 20.80
CA ILE A 247 -10.30 -0.04 19.40
C ILE A 247 -9.41 0.88 18.55
N THR A 248 -8.35 0.32 17.95
CA THR A 248 -7.40 1.04 17.08
C THR A 248 -7.43 0.61 15.61
N ASN A 249 -8.10 -0.50 15.28
CA ASN A 249 -8.29 -0.94 13.89
C ASN A 249 -9.46 -0.17 13.25
N MET A 250 -9.19 0.56 12.16
CA MET A 250 -10.18 1.41 11.47
C MET A 250 -11.40 0.67 10.93
N LEU A 251 -11.26 -0.59 10.48
CA LEU A 251 -12.41 -1.39 10.04
C LEU A 251 -13.25 -1.87 11.22
N THR A 252 -12.59 -2.37 12.27
CA THR A 252 -13.26 -2.82 13.51
C THR A 252 -13.98 -1.67 14.19
N LEU A 253 -13.41 -0.47 14.18
CA LEU A 253 -14.05 0.74 14.69
C LEU A 253 -15.32 1.06 13.87
N CYS A 254 -15.18 1.14 12.54
CA CYS A 254 -16.25 1.50 11.60
C CYS A 254 -17.45 0.54 11.64
N GLY A 255 -17.18 -0.77 11.58
CA GLY A 255 -18.17 -1.84 11.62
C GLY A 255 -18.51 -2.29 13.05
N ASP A 256 -17.96 -3.43 13.45
CA ASP A 256 -18.49 -4.23 14.56
C ASP A 256 -18.26 -3.65 15.96
N GLY A 257 -17.35 -2.68 16.09
CA GLY A 257 -16.93 -2.10 17.36
C GLY A 257 -17.68 -0.83 17.78
N SER A 258 -18.17 -0.03 16.82
CA SER A 258 -18.98 1.17 17.11
C SER A 258 -20.12 1.46 16.11
N SER A 259 -20.10 0.81 14.94
CA SER A 259 -21.17 0.77 13.93
C SER A 259 -21.64 2.13 13.39
N TYR A 260 -20.71 3.06 13.21
CA TYR A 260 -21.01 4.37 12.62
C TYR A 260 -21.06 4.37 11.07
N GLY A 261 -20.50 3.36 10.40
CA GLY A 261 -20.31 3.41 8.94
C GLY A 261 -20.06 2.06 8.29
N ASN A 262 -19.70 2.08 7.00
CA ASN A 262 -19.49 0.89 6.18
C ASN A 262 -17.99 0.56 6.01
N PRO A 263 -17.47 -0.57 6.55
CA PRO A 263 -16.07 -0.97 6.39
C PRO A 263 -15.67 -1.38 4.96
N GLY A 264 -16.61 -1.44 4.02
CA GLY A 264 -16.38 -1.66 2.58
C GLY A 264 -16.03 -0.40 1.76
N ARG A 265 -16.00 0.78 2.38
CA ARG A 265 -15.65 2.08 1.76
C ARG A 265 -14.20 2.49 2.06
N ASN A 266 -13.60 3.36 1.24
CA ASN A 266 -12.37 4.07 1.57
C ASN A 266 -12.63 5.12 2.66
N SER A 267 -13.76 5.82 2.55
CA SER A 267 -14.14 6.99 3.34
C SER A 267 -14.39 6.70 4.82
N ASP A 268 -15.49 6.02 5.17
CA ASP A 268 -15.95 5.87 6.56
C ASP A 268 -14.87 5.36 7.54
N PRO A 269 -14.08 4.30 7.24
CA PRO A 269 -13.02 3.85 8.15
C PRO A 269 -11.93 4.91 8.37
N THR A 270 -11.58 5.65 7.31
CA THR A 270 -10.50 6.66 7.34
C THR A 270 -10.91 7.86 8.19
N ILE A 271 -12.16 8.33 8.06
CA ILE A 271 -12.67 9.49 8.81
C ILE A 271 -12.74 9.17 10.31
N GLY A 272 -13.50 8.14 10.69
CA GLY A 272 -13.73 7.83 12.11
C GLY A 272 -12.47 7.36 12.85
N ALA A 273 -11.51 6.71 12.17
CA ALA A 273 -10.23 6.34 12.80
C ALA A 273 -9.35 7.56 13.10
N ALA A 274 -9.26 8.52 12.17
CA ALA A 274 -8.52 9.77 12.40
C ALA A 274 -9.15 10.62 13.51
N VAL A 275 -10.49 10.67 13.54
CA VAL A 275 -11.29 11.31 14.60
C VAL A 275 -11.07 10.65 15.97
N ASN A 276 -11.14 9.32 16.04
CA ASN A 276 -10.97 8.56 17.28
C ASN A 276 -9.55 8.66 17.85
N GLU A 277 -8.49 8.66 17.01
CA GLU A 277 -7.11 8.78 17.51
C GLU A 277 -6.87 10.11 18.26
N VAL A 278 -7.45 11.22 17.78
CA VAL A 278 -7.43 12.50 18.50
C VAL A 278 -8.20 12.41 19.82
N CYS A 279 -9.39 11.77 19.80
CA CYS A 279 -10.20 11.59 21.00
C CYS A 279 -9.54 10.68 22.06
N ARG A 280 -8.75 9.70 21.61
CA ARG A 280 -7.96 8.77 22.43
C ARG A 280 -6.80 9.49 23.12
N LEU A 281 -6.00 10.25 22.36
CA LEU A 281 -4.87 11.02 22.89
C LEU A 281 -5.32 12.01 23.97
N ALA A 282 -6.48 12.65 23.80
CA ALA A 282 -7.02 13.60 24.77
C ALA A 282 -7.35 12.98 26.15
N ARG A 283 -7.60 11.67 26.22
CA ARG A 283 -7.95 10.97 27.47
C ARG A 283 -6.82 10.12 28.05
N ASP A 284 -5.58 10.25 27.54
CA ASP A 284 -4.44 9.52 28.06
C ASP A 284 -4.07 10.01 29.47
N LYS A 285 -3.84 9.08 30.40
CA LYS A 285 -3.48 9.39 31.79
C LYS A 285 -2.02 9.84 31.94
N VAL A 286 -1.17 9.54 30.97
CA VAL A 286 0.25 9.90 30.96
C VAL A 286 0.47 11.31 30.40
N LEU A 287 -0.41 11.74 29.50
CA LEU A 287 -0.30 13.03 28.81
C LEU A 287 -1.70 13.59 28.52
N PRO A 288 -2.43 14.06 29.55
CA PRO A 288 -3.76 14.63 29.36
C PRO A 288 -3.67 15.92 28.53
N ILE A 289 -4.41 15.95 27.43
CA ILE A 289 -4.56 17.11 26.55
C ILE A 289 -6.05 17.41 26.51
N ASP A 290 -6.48 18.62 26.87
CA ASP A 290 -7.88 19.07 26.82
C ASP A 290 -8.35 19.31 25.36
N ALA A 291 -8.24 18.29 24.51
CA ALA A 291 -8.55 18.34 23.10
C ALA A 291 -10.02 17.99 22.80
N SER A 292 -10.72 18.96 22.24
CA SER A 292 -12.04 18.79 21.59
C SER A 292 -11.90 19.00 20.08
N ILE A 293 -12.86 18.49 19.29
CA ILE A 293 -12.85 18.53 17.83
C ILE A 293 -14.16 19.07 17.23
N SER A 294 -14.05 19.57 16.01
CA SER A 294 -15.17 19.99 15.16
C SER A 294 -14.81 19.79 13.68
N VAL A 295 -15.81 19.75 12.80
CA VAL A 295 -15.59 19.98 11.36
C VAL A 295 -15.18 21.44 11.11
N LYS A 296 -14.35 21.69 10.08
CA LYS A 296 -13.95 23.00 9.55
C LYS A 296 -15.15 23.68 8.90
N ASP A 297 -15.32 24.98 9.15
CA ASP A 297 -16.24 25.83 8.38
C ASP A 297 -15.53 26.40 7.12
N PRO A 298 -16.16 26.36 5.92
CA PRO A 298 -17.52 25.87 5.64
C PRO A 298 -17.61 24.35 5.62
N VAL A 299 -18.64 23.81 6.28
CA VAL A 299 -18.89 22.37 6.46
C VAL A 299 -19.37 21.79 5.13
N ALA A 300 -18.53 20.93 4.56
CA ALA A 300 -18.80 20.10 3.39
C ALA A 300 -17.63 19.13 3.14
N LEU A 301 -17.96 18.03 2.47
CA LEU A 301 -17.03 17.18 1.75
C LEU A 301 -16.54 17.91 0.50
N TYR A 302 -15.23 17.87 0.27
CA TYR A 302 -14.60 18.57 -0.85
C TYR A 302 -13.76 17.63 -1.70
N ILE A 303 -13.73 17.89 -3.01
CA ILE A 303 -12.58 17.54 -3.83
C ILE A 303 -11.42 18.39 -3.31
N TYR A 304 -10.53 17.73 -2.58
CA TYR A 304 -9.42 18.36 -1.86
C TYR A 304 -8.22 18.58 -2.77
N ASP A 305 -7.94 17.59 -3.61
CA ASP A 305 -6.84 17.56 -4.56
C ASP A 305 -7.23 16.69 -5.78
N ALA A 306 -6.64 16.95 -6.93
CA ALA A 306 -6.96 16.27 -8.19
C ALA A 306 -5.78 16.34 -9.17
N ASP A 307 -4.88 15.36 -9.10
CA ASP A 307 -3.67 15.32 -9.92
C ASP A 307 -3.93 14.64 -11.27
N PHE A 308 -4.07 15.45 -12.32
CA PHE A 308 -4.20 14.98 -13.70
C PHE A 308 -2.91 15.16 -14.51
N SER A 309 -1.74 15.29 -13.87
CA SER A 309 -0.45 15.53 -14.55
C SER A 309 -0.04 14.42 -15.53
N SER A 310 -0.53 13.19 -15.35
CA SER A 310 -0.30 12.07 -16.28
C SER A 310 -1.17 12.12 -17.53
N PHE A 311 -2.13 13.05 -17.64
CA PHE A 311 -3.06 13.11 -18.76
C PHE A 311 -2.51 14.05 -19.86
N LEU A 312 -2.28 13.48 -21.05
CA LEU A 312 -1.87 14.19 -22.26
C LEU A 312 -2.96 14.15 -23.33
N LEU A 313 -3.07 15.19 -24.15
CA LEU A 313 -3.98 15.27 -25.29
C LEU A 313 -3.28 14.83 -26.58
N ASP A 314 -3.78 13.76 -27.22
CA ASP A 314 -3.39 13.37 -28.57
C ASP A 314 -4.06 14.30 -29.59
N ARG A 315 -3.39 15.42 -29.87
CA ARG A 315 -3.81 16.41 -30.87
C ARG A 315 -3.91 15.85 -32.29
N THR A 316 -3.30 14.70 -32.57
CA THR A 316 -3.44 14.05 -33.88
C THR A 316 -4.80 13.34 -34.01
N GLY A 317 -5.45 13.00 -32.89
CA GLY A 317 -6.69 12.24 -32.83
C GLY A 317 -6.58 10.80 -33.39
N LYS A 318 -5.36 10.28 -33.58
CA LYS A 318 -5.11 8.95 -34.16
C LYS A 318 -5.09 7.83 -33.12
N ARG A 319 -4.99 8.18 -31.83
CA ARG A 319 -5.00 7.30 -30.64
C ARG A 319 -3.96 6.17 -30.70
N ARG A 320 -2.70 6.56 -30.90
CA ARG A 320 -1.57 5.63 -31.14
C ARG A 320 -0.65 5.38 -29.94
N GLY A 321 -0.84 6.06 -28.81
CA GLY A 321 0.02 5.94 -27.63
C GLY A 321 1.39 6.63 -27.73
N ASN A 322 1.73 7.27 -28.86
CA ASN A 322 2.99 8.01 -28.99
C ASN A 322 2.96 9.33 -28.21
N THR A 323 3.35 9.29 -26.94
CA THR A 323 3.38 10.45 -26.03
C THR A 323 4.24 11.61 -26.53
N ARG A 324 5.21 11.37 -27.44
CA ARG A 324 6.05 12.41 -28.06
C ARG A 324 5.30 13.30 -29.06
N GLU A 325 4.13 12.88 -29.53
CA GLU A 325 3.24 13.66 -30.40
C GLU A 325 2.06 14.32 -29.63
N MET A 326 2.01 14.16 -28.30
CA MET A 326 0.95 14.69 -27.45
C MET A 326 1.37 15.99 -26.75
N SER A 327 0.39 16.80 -26.34
CA SER A 327 0.61 17.97 -25.47
C SER A 327 0.01 17.73 -24.08
N PRO A 328 0.42 18.46 -23.03
CA PRO A 328 -0.35 18.54 -21.80
C PRO A 328 -1.82 18.91 -22.07
N VAL A 329 -2.74 18.45 -21.22
CA VAL A 329 -4.16 18.81 -21.31
C VAL A 329 -4.35 20.33 -21.18
N PRO A 330 -4.96 21.02 -22.17
CA PRO A 330 -5.10 22.47 -22.15
C PRO A 330 -6.04 23.02 -21.07
N ASP A 331 -5.79 24.27 -20.67
CA ASP A 331 -6.70 25.06 -19.82
C ASP A 331 -8.14 25.04 -20.33
N GLY A 332 -9.09 24.87 -19.42
CA GLY A 332 -10.53 24.81 -19.74
C GLY A 332 -11.02 23.46 -20.27
N VAL A 333 -10.15 22.45 -20.44
CA VAL A 333 -10.60 21.05 -20.53
C VAL A 333 -11.09 20.56 -19.17
N LEU A 334 -10.38 20.94 -18.11
CA LEU A 334 -10.72 20.72 -16.70
C LEU A 334 -11.30 22.02 -16.14
N ASP A 335 -12.62 22.04 -15.91
CA ASP A 335 -13.35 23.26 -15.55
C ASP A 335 -14.23 23.05 -14.31
N TRP A 336 -13.90 23.77 -13.23
CA TRP A 336 -14.59 23.71 -11.94
C TRP A 336 -15.97 24.41 -11.92
N ARG A 337 -16.43 24.92 -13.08
CA ARG A 337 -17.70 25.64 -13.30
C ARG A 337 -17.96 26.81 -12.35
N GLY A 338 -16.94 27.27 -11.62
CA GLY A 338 -17.06 28.16 -10.47
C GLY A 338 -17.99 27.62 -9.39
N ARG A 339 -17.79 26.37 -8.94
CA ARG A 339 -18.36 25.79 -7.73
C ARG A 339 -17.22 25.36 -6.79
N GLY A 340 -17.09 26.08 -5.68
CA GLY A 340 -15.92 25.96 -4.82
C GLY A 340 -14.64 26.48 -5.48
N ASP A 341 -13.49 26.17 -4.87
CA ASP A 341 -12.16 26.55 -5.35
C ASP A 341 -11.14 25.46 -4.95
N ILE A 342 -10.54 24.79 -5.94
CA ILE A 342 -9.57 23.72 -5.69
C ILE A 342 -8.26 24.25 -5.08
N THR A 343 -7.90 25.52 -5.32
CA THR A 343 -6.66 26.12 -4.80
C THR A 343 -6.69 26.37 -3.29
N GLU A 344 -7.90 26.46 -2.72
CA GLU A 344 -8.17 26.49 -1.27
C GLU A 344 -8.54 25.10 -0.70
N ASN A 345 -8.33 24.03 -1.50
CA ASN A 345 -8.77 22.65 -1.26
C ASN A 345 -10.28 22.52 -1.00
N MET A 346 -11.09 23.30 -1.70
CA MET A 346 -12.56 23.36 -1.59
C MET A 346 -13.27 23.13 -2.95
N GLY A 347 -12.79 22.21 -3.80
CA GLY A 347 -13.46 21.89 -5.06
C GLY A 347 -14.82 21.20 -4.84
N LEU A 348 -15.86 21.57 -5.60
CA LEU A 348 -17.22 21.03 -5.43
C LEU A 348 -17.83 20.40 -6.69
N HIS A 349 -17.54 20.96 -7.87
CA HIS A 349 -17.97 20.43 -9.18
C HIS A 349 -16.79 20.49 -10.14
N LEU A 350 -16.55 19.43 -10.91
CA LEU A 350 -15.50 19.38 -11.94
C LEU A 350 -16.08 18.83 -13.23
N ARG A 351 -15.95 19.60 -14.31
CA ARG A 351 -16.35 19.20 -15.66
C ARG A 351 -15.11 18.95 -16.52
N VAL A 352 -15.03 17.76 -17.09
CA VAL A 352 -14.03 17.36 -18.08
C VAL A 352 -14.68 17.38 -19.46
N SER A 353 -14.30 18.30 -20.33
CA SER A 353 -14.84 18.40 -21.70
C SER A 353 -13.90 19.18 -22.61
N ILE A 354 -13.57 18.67 -23.80
CA ILE A 354 -12.78 19.42 -24.78
C ILE A 354 -13.56 20.66 -25.26
N PRO A 355 -12.96 21.86 -25.28
CA PRO A 355 -13.59 23.07 -25.82
C PRO A 355 -14.01 22.94 -27.29
N LYS A 356 -15.25 23.36 -27.59
CA LYS A 356 -15.83 23.29 -28.95
C LYS A 356 -14.96 23.99 -29.99
N GLY A 357 -14.74 23.30 -31.12
CA GLY A 357 -13.94 23.80 -32.24
C GLY A 357 -12.44 23.54 -32.11
N MET A 358 -11.98 22.92 -31.03
CA MET A 358 -10.63 22.34 -30.98
C MET A 358 -10.59 21.11 -31.89
N LYS A 359 -9.82 21.20 -32.98
CA LYS A 359 -9.70 20.14 -34.00
C LYS A 359 -8.40 19.37 -33.88
N THR A 360 -8.37 18.21 -34.52
CA THR A 360 -7.13 17.49 -34.83
C THR A 360 -6.17 18.38 -35.62
N ASP A 361 -4.86 18.14 -35.51
CA ASP A 361 -3.85 18.95 -36.22
C ASP A 361 -3.94 18.87 -37.76
N ASP A 362 -4.62 17.86 -38.31
CA ASP A 362 -4.96 17.73 -39.73
C ASP A 362 -6.32 18.36 -40.12
N GLY A 363 -7.06 18.89 -39.13
CA GLY A 363 -8.39 19.48 -39.30
C GLY A 363 -9.53 18.49 -39.60
N SER A 364 -9.26 17.18 -39.63
CA SER A 364 -10.22 16.15 -40.10
C SER A 364 -11.45 16.00 -39.21
N ARG A 365 -11.32 16.19 -37.89
CA ARG A 365 -12.44 16.17 -36.93
C ARG A 365 -12.20 17.09 -35.73
N ASP A 366 -13.25 17.28 -34.93
CA ASP A 366 -13.12 17.85 -33.59
C ASP A 366 -12.52 16.80 -32.61
N LEU A 367 -11.73 17.27 -31.65
CA LEU A 367 -11.19 16.46 -30.56
C LEU A 367 -12.25 16.25 -29.47
N ASN A 368 -12.19 15.12 -28.77
CA ASN A 368 -13.06 14.78 -27.65
C ASN A 368 -12.27 14.18 -26.48
N VAL A 369 -12.94 13.89 -25.36
CA VAL A 369 -12.26 13.48 -24.11
C VAL A 369 -11.57 12.12 -24.28
N SER A 370 -12.01 11.26 -25.20
CA SER A 370 -11.30 10.01 -25.54
C SER A 370 -10.02 10.20 -26.36
N ASP A 371 -9.68 11.43 -26.76
CA ASP A 371 -8.35 11.78 -27.29
C ASP A 371 -7.33 12.10 -26.19
N ILE A 372 -7.75 12.11 -24.92
CA ILE A 372 -6.86 12.21 -23.77
C ILE A 372 -6.31 10.81 -23.43
N PHE A 373 -5.01 10.75 -23.15
CA PHE A 373 -4.24 9.57 -22.80
C PHE A 373 -3.68 9.73 -21.38
N ASP A 374 -4.02 8.82 -20.48
CA ASP A 374 -3.38 8.68 -19.17
C ASP A 374 -2.07 7.90 -19.33
N GLN A 375 -0.93 8.51 -19.00
CA GLN A 375 0.38 7.85 -19.04
C GLN A 375 0.56 6.80 -17.93
N ASN A 376 -0.19 6.90 -16.85
CA ASN A 376 -0.20 5.94 -15.74
C ASN A 376 -1.16 4.77 -16.06
N ASN A 377 -1.38 3.86 -15.10
CA ASN A 377 -2.26 2.68 -15.24
C ASN A 377 -1.98 1.79 -16.48
N GLY A 378 -0.74 1.80 -16.97
CA GLY A 378 -0.30 1.07 -18.16
C GLY A 378 -0.43 1.82 -19.50
N GLY A 379 -0.70 3.13 -19.50
CA GLY A 379 -0.69 3.97 -20.71
C GLY A 379 -1.95 3.82 -21.57
N ARG A 380 -3.03 4.54 -21.26
CA ARG A 380 -4.37 4.25 -21.81
C ARG A 380 -5.19 5.49 -22.16
N TYR A 381 -5.88 5.43 -23.30
CA TYR A 381 -6.88 6.45 -23.67
C TYR A 381 -8.11 6.42 -22.74
N VAL A 382 -8.70 7.59 -22.54
CA VAL A 382 -9.92 7.77 -21.73
C VAL A 382 -11.12 7.18 -22.46
N HIS A 383 -11.44 5.92 -22.17
CA HIS A 383 -12.61 5.21 -22.69
C HIS A 383 -13.75 5.16 -21.65
N CYS A 384 -13.44 5.43 -20.38
CA CYS A 384 -14.40 5.59 -19.30
C CYS A 384 -14.11 6.88 -18.52
N GLY A 385 -15.12 7.72 -18.28
CA GLY A 385 -14.98 8.92 -17.44
C GLY A 385 -14.64 8.61 -15.99
N SER A 386 -14.99 7.43 -15.50
CA SER A 386 -14.56 6.91 -14.18
C SER A 386 -13.03 6.81 -14.01
N GLN A 387 -12.23 6.87 -15.09
CA GLN A 387 -10.76 6.90 -15.00
C GLN A 387 -10.27 8.10 -14.18
N PHE A 388 -10.91 9.28 -14.32
CA PHE A 388 -10.53 10.47 -13.57
C PHE A 388 -10.79 10.35 -12.05
N ALA A 389 -11.67 9.44 -11.61
CA ALA A 389 -12.00 9.27 -10.19
C ALA A 389 -10.89 8.61 -9.35
N ASP A 390 -9.91 7.96 -9.99
CA ASP A 390 -8.72 7.45 -9.28
C ASP A 390 -7.77 8.58 -8.83
N TYR A 391 -7.80 9.70 -9.56
CA TYR A 391 -6.94 10.86 -9.37
C TYR A 391 -7.57 11.95 -8.48
N ILE A 392 -8.88 11.86 -8.25
CA ILE A 392 -9.63 12.78 -7.39
C ILE A 392 -9.53 12.31 -5.94
N PHE A 393 -8.91 13.14 -5.09
CA PHE A 393 -8.85 12.94 -3.66
C PHE A 393 -9.93 13.76 -2.94
N MET A 394 -10.78 13.07 -2.20
CA MET A 394 -11.84 13.64 -1.39
C MET A 394 -11.32 13.94 0.02
N SER A 395 -11.93 14.90 0.72
CA SER A 395 -11.68 15.11 2.15
C SER A 395 -12.90 15.59 2.94
N VAL A 396 -12.81 15.36 4.26
CA VAL A 396 -13.41 16.21 5.28
C VAL A 396 -12.28 16.85 6.10
N SER A 397 -12.44 18.11 6.51
CA SER A 397 -11.42 18.82 7.30
C SER A 397 -11.84 18.96 8.75
N ALA A 398 -11.00 18.48 9.68
CA ALA A 398 -11.19 18.64 11.12
C ALA A 398 -10.50 19.92 11.66
N ARG A 399 -10.99 20.43 12.78
CA ARG A 399 -10.34 21.44 13.63
C ARG A 399 -10.27 20.94 15.06
N THR A 400 -9.09 21.03 15.67
CA THR A 400 -8.90 20.81 17.11
C THR A 400 -9.09 22.11 17.89
N TYR A 401 -9.50 21.97 19.14
CA TYR A 401 -9.49 22.99 20.17
C TYR A 401 -8.79 22.43 21.40
N THR A 402 -7.83 23.18 21.93
CA THR A 402 -7.29 23.00 23.29
C THR A 402 -7.58 24.26 24.09
N GLU A 403 -7.85 24.13 25.39
CA GLU A 403 -7.87 25.33 26.25
C GLU A 403 -6.52 26.04 26.17
N PRO A 404 -6.52 27.38 26.19
CA PRO A 404 -5.38 28.15 25.71
C PRO A 404 -4.16 27.93 26.58
N TYR A 405 -3.04 27.63 25.92
CA TYR A 405 -1.71 27.63 26.52
C TYR A 405 -1.46 28.99 27.18
N LEU A 406 -1.68 29.07 28.49
CA LEU A 406 -1.33 30.24 29.27
C LEU A 406 0.18 30.38 29.22
N GLU A 407 0.63 31.29 28.35
CA GLU A 407 1.94 31.90 28.43
C GLU A 407 2.07 32.52 29.83
N LYS A 408 2.54 31.72 30.80
CA LYS A 408 3.21 32.26 31.98
C LYS A 408 4.26 33.21 31.41
N PRO A 409 4.16 34.53 31.67
CA PRO A 409 5.07 35.48 31.04
C PRO A 409 6.49 35.05 31.37
N VAL A 410 7.36 35.06 30.36
CA VAL A 410 8.79 34.84 30.57
C VAL A 410 9.25 35.93 31.52
N VAL A 411 9.37 35.59 32.80
CA VAL A 411 10.11 36.39 33.76
C VAL A 411 11.55 36.30 33.29
N GLU A 412 12.02 37.35 32.61
CA GLU A 412 13.40 37.44 32.16
C GLU A 412 14.31 37.05 33.32
N PRO A 413 15.19 36.05 33.16
CA PRO A 413 16.10 35.66 34.22
C PRO A 413 17.03 36.84 34.49
N LYS A 414 16.76 37.57 35.60
CA LYS A 414 17.53 38.75 35.97
C LYS A 414 19.01 38.39 35.99
N LEU A 415 19.78 39.07 35.15
CA LEU A 415 21.23 39.03 35.12
C LEU A 415 21.79 39.46 36.49
N LEU A 416 21.99 38.49 37.37
CA LEU A 416 22.94 38.59 38.46
C LEU A 416 24.34 38.44 37.88
N GLY A 417 25.27 39.25 38.41
CA GLY A 417 26.59 39.48 37.80
C GLY A 417 27.54 38.28 37.83
N PRO A 418 28.77 38.46 37.29
CA PRO A 418 29.77 37.40 37.21
C PRO A 418 30.16 36.84 38.58
N ALA A 419 30.63 35.60 38.56
CA ALA A 419 30.76 34.72 39.72
C ALA A 419 31.72 35.24 40.82
N GLN A 420 31.49 34.71 42.04
CA GLN A 420 32.51 34.61 43.08
C GLN A 420 32.66 33.14 43.47
N ASP A 421 33.91 32.70 43.68
CA ASP A 421 34.24 31.34 44.12
C ASP A 421 33.75 31.04 45.54
N VAL A 422 33.16 29.85 45.77
CA VAL A 422 33.47 28.99 46.94
C VAL A 422 33.23 27.51 46.61
N GLY A 423 34.30 26.70 46.71
CA GLY A 423 34.32 25.44 47.48
C GLY A 423 33.43 24.25 47.06
N VAL A 424 34.08 23.17 46.62
CA VAL A 424 33.51 21.82 46.56
C VAL A 424 33.29 21.24 47.97
N SER A 425 32.05 20.88 48.34
CA SER A 425 31.75 19.57 48.99
C SER A 425 30.25 19.32 49.23
N LYS A 426 29.90 18.02 49.34
CA LYS A 426 28.67 17.43 49.91
C LYS A 426 27.33 17.69 49.20
N MET A 427 26.72 16.58 48.76
CA MET A 427 25.27 16.45 48.69
C MET A 427 24.64 16.81 50.05
N SER A 428 23.56 17.58 50.03
CA SER A 428 22.57 17.60 51.12
C SER A 428 21.18 17.66 50.50
N VAL A 429 20.36 16.65 50.80
CA VAL A 429 18.96 16.62 50.38
C VAL A 429 18.16 17.38 51.44
N ASN A 430 17.60 18.53 51.07
CA ASN A 430 16.61 19.24 51.86
C ASN A 430 15.26 19.15 51.11
N THR A 431 14.31 18.46 51.71
CA THR A 431 12.94 18.35 51.21
C THR A 431 12.15 19.62 51.48
N PHE A 432 11.39 20.07 50.47
CA PHE A 432 10.28 21.00 50.64
C PHE A 432 8.97 20.27 50.34
N ALA A 433 7.85 20.75 50.88
CA ALA A 433 6.65 19.96 51.16
C ALA A 433 5.80 19.52 49.95
N ASN A 434 6.35 19.55 48.73
CA ASN A 434 5.62 19.42 47.47
C ASN A 434 6.15 18.31 46.53
N GLY A 435 7.26 17.63 46.88
CA GLY A 435 7.67 16.35 46.27
C GLY A 435 8.31 16.38 44.87
N GLU A 436 8.25 17.48 44.12
CA GLU A 436 8.85 17.56 42.77
C GLU A 436 10.39 17.62 42.79
N ILE A 437 11.02 16.89 41.86
CA ILE A 437 12.46 16.97 41.55
C ILE A 437 12.61 17.29 40.07
N ASN A 438 13.10 18.49 39.74
CA ASN A 438 13.42 18.87 38.37
C ASN A 438 14.83 18.44 37.99
N ALA A 439 14.99 17.85 36.80
CA ALA A 439 16.30 17.53 36.24
C ALA A 439 17.04 18.80 35.77
N VAL A 440 18.36 18.82 35.91
CA VAL A 440 19.21 19.94 35.48
C VAL A 440 19.58 19.78 34.01
N VAL A 441 19.02 20.63 33.15
CA VAL A 441 19.43 20.79 31.75
C VAL A 441 20.83 21.42 31.70
N MET A 442 21.71 20.92 30.84
CA MET A 442 23.10 21.37 30.74
C MET A 442 23.28 22.39 29.62
N THR A 443 24.32 23.21 29.71
CA THR A 443 24.61 24.27 28.72
C THR A 443 24.76 23.75 27.28
N ALA A 444 25.16 22.48 27.12
CA ALA A 444 25.27 21.80 25.83
C ALA A 444 23.93 21.67 25.09
N ASP A 445 22.82 21.47 25.82
CA ASP A 445 21.49 21.25 25.23
C ASP A 445 20.98 22.53 24.52
N ILE A 446 21.34 23.70 25.08
CA ILE A 446 21.07 25.02 24.49
C ILE A 446 21.93 25.25 23.22
N GLU A 447 23.12 24.65 23.14
CA GLU A 447 24.01 24.81 21.98
C GLU A 447 23.59 23.93 20.79
N VAL A 448 22.99 22.77 21.04
CA VAL A 448 22.29 21.97 20.02
C VAL A 448 21.12 22.77 19.42
N LEU A 449 20.25 23.33 20.27
CA LEU A 449 19.12 24.17 19.82
C LEU A 449 19.57 25.38 18.99
N LYS A 450 20.67 26.05 19.37
CA LYS A 450 21.23 27.17 18.59
C LYS A 450 21.75 26.74 17.22
N ARG A 451 22.33 25.54 17.09
CA ARG A 451 22.77 25.00 15.79
C ARG A 451 21.59 24.65 14.87
N MET A 452 20.47 24.17 15.43
CA MET A 452 19.27 23.86 14.63
C MET A 452 18.57 25.12 14.08
N VAL A 453 18.64 26.26 14.78
CA VAL A 453 18.09 27.53 14.28
C VAL A 453 18.95 28.14 13.16
N ALA A 454 20.27 27.97 13.21
CA ALA A 454 21.20 28.48 12.19
C ALA A 454 21.10 27.78 10.82
N ALA A 455 20.37 26.66 10.72
CA ALA A 455 20.18 25.90 9.48
C ALA A 455 18.94 26.33 8.65
N LYS A 456 18.21 27.37 9.07
CA LYS A 456 16.97 27.82 8.41
C LYS A 456 17.12 28.91 7.33
N GLU A 457 18.33 29.41 7.08
CA GLU A 457 18.61 30.34 5.98
C GLU A 457 19.69 29.77 5.04
N GLY A 458 19.25 28.93 4.10
CA GLY A 458 20.02 28.58 2.89
C GLY A 458 19.74 29.59 1.76
N PRO A 459 20.67 29.78 0.80
CA PRO A 459 20.58 30.86 -0.17
C PRO A 459 19.48 30.65 -1.24
N PRO A 460 18.77 31.71 -1.66
CA PRO A 460 17.76 31.63 -2.72
C PRO A 460 18.40 31.72 -4.12
N ASP A 461 19.16 30.70 -4.52
CA ASP A 461 19.54 30.50 -5.93
C ASP A 461 19.99 29.05 -6.18
N LEU A 462 19.11 28.23 -6.77
CA LEU A 462 19.47 26.93 -7.35
C LEU A 462 18.45 26.46 -8.41
N MET A 463 17.96 27.38 -9.25
CA MET A 463 17.41 27.01 -10.55
C MET A 463 18.54 26.54 -11.48
N GLY A 464 18.32 25.43 -12.20
CA GLY A 464 19.11 25.08 -13.37
C GLY A 464 20.29 24.13 -13.16
N MET A 465 19.99 22.83 -13.18
CA MET A 465 20.85 21.82 -13.82
C MET A 465 20.00 21.04 -14.84
N PRO A 466 20.59 20.52 -15.93
CA PRO A 466 19.86 20.25 -17.16
C PRO A 466 19.13 18.92 -17.21
N GLU A 467 18.22 18.79 -18.18
CA GLU A 467 17.66 17.52 -18.61
C GLU A 467 18.76 16.49 -18.95
N PRO A 468 18.60 15.21 -18.56
CA PRO A 468 19.39 14.13 -19.13
C PRO A 468 18.93 13.90 -20.57
N GLY A 469 19.61 14.57 -21.51
CA GLY A 469 19.40 14.36 -22.95
C GLY A 469 19.59 12.88 -23.35
N PRO A 470 18.98 12.43 -24.46
CA PRO A 470 19.03 11.03 -24.87
C PRO A 470 20.48 10.58 -25.10
N PRO A 471 20.83 9.33 -24.74
CA PRO A 471 22.19 8.81 -24.91
C PRO A 471 22.50 8.64 -26.41
N ASN A 472 23.25 9.60 -26.96
CA ASN A 472 23.83 9.50 -28.29
C ASN A 472 24.95 8.44 -28.29
N GLY A 473 24.56 7.18 -28.44
CA GLY A 473 25.45 6.11 -28.91
C GLY A 473 25.96 6.40 -30.33
N PRO A 474 27.11 5.83 -30.73
CA PRO A 474 27.81 6.24 -31.96
C PRO A 474 27.05 5.85 -33.24
N ASP A 475 27.25 6.65 -34.30
CA ASP A 475 26.65 6.47 -35.62
C ASP A 475 26.90 5.07 -36.22
N PHE A 476 25.89 4.19 -36.16
CA PHE A 476 25.90 2.94 -36.92
C PHE A 476 25.20 3.15 -38.27
N GLN A 477 26.00 3.25 -39.33
CA GLN A 477 25.51 3.46 -40.71
C GLN A 477 24.58 2.32 -41.15
N PRO A 478 23.33 2.58 -41.59
CA PRO A 478 22.37 1.54 -41.96
C PRO A 478 22.61 1.02 -43.39
N SER A 479 23.69 0.24 -43.60
CA SER A 479 24.08 -0.25 -44.93
C SER A 479 24.09 -1.77 -45.13
N GLU A 480 24.07 -2.60 -44.07
CA GLU A 480 24.29 -4.06 -44.21
C GLU A 480 23.06 -4.96 -43.91
N VAL A 481 22.01 -4.42 -43.29
CA VAL A 481 20.79 -5.18 -42.90
C VAL A 481 20.02 -5.73 -44.12
N LEU A 482 20.20 -5.15 -45.31
CA LEU A 482 19.59 -5.62 -46.56
C LEU A 482 20.08 -7.00 -47.05
N SER A 483 21.10 -7.58 -46.42
CA SER A 483 21.59 -8.93 -46.75
C SER A 483 20.81 -10.06 -46.06
N ALA A 484 20.44 -9.90 -44.77
CA ALA A 484 19.82 -10.96 -43.96
C ALA A 484 18.39 -11.31 -44.40
N VAL A 485 17.62 -10.31 -44.86
CA VAL A 485 16.21 -10.46 -45.31
C VAL A 485 16.10 -11.38 -46.54
N GLY A 486 17.19 -11.63 -47.26
CA GLY A 486 17.23 -12.55 -48.39
C GLY A 486 17.20 -14.04 -48.01
N TYR A 487 17.66 -14.42 -46.80
CA TYR A 487 17.91 -15.83 -46.47
C TYR A 487 16.69 -16.54 -45.86
N PHE A 488 15.88 -15.84 -45.05
CA PHE A 488 14.74 -16.42 -44.33
C PHE A 488 13.43 -16.53 -45.13
N ARG A 489 13.44 -16.21 -46.44
CA ARG A 489 12.21 -16.17 -47.26
C ARG A 489 11.69 -17.52 -47.76
N HIS A 490 12.29 -18.64 -47.39
CA HIS A 490 12.08 -19.91 -48.09
C HIS A 490 11.48 -21.09 -47.29
N GLN A 491 11.28 -21.03 -45.97
CA GLN A 491 10.84 -22.22 -45.18
C GLN A 491 9.78 -21.99 -44.07
N MET A 492 9.11 -20.83 -44.03
CA MET A 492 8.27 -20.38 -42.89
C MET A 492 7.14 -21.32 -42.42
N GLY A 493 6.64 -22.25 -43.24
CA GLY A 493 5.41 -23.02 -42.95
C GLY A 493 5.55 -24.01 -41.80
N ASP A 494 6.52 -24.92 -41.89
CA ASP A 494 6.80 -25.90 -40.84
C ASP A 494 7.53 -25.26 -39.64
N GLU A 495 8.32 -24.19 -39.88
CA GLU A 495 9.17 -23.58 -38.87
C GLU A 495 8.41 -22.99 -37.67
N VAL A 496 7.23 -22.39 -37.88
CA VAL A 496 6.45 -21.80 -36.77
C VAL A 496 5.95 -22.88 -35.80
N LEU A 497 5.42 -23.99 -36.31
CA LEU A 497 5.00 -25.12 -35.46
C LEU A 497 6.19 -25.83 -34.83
N CYS A 498 7.33 -25.91 -35.55
CA CYS A 498 8.59 -26.38 -34.97
C CYS A 498 9.05 -25.49 -33.80
N GLN A 499 8.96 -24.17 -33.88
CA GLN A 499 9.29 -23.27 -32.76
C GLN A 499 8.33 -23.39 -31.57
N VAL A 500 7.08 -23.82 -31.80
CA VAL A 500 6.11 -24.11 -30.72
C VAL A 500 6.43 -25.42 -30.01
N TYR A 501 6.70 -26.49 -30.77
CA TYR A 501 6.96 -27.83 -30.22
C TYR A 501 8.40 -28.02 -29.73
N VAL A 502 9.36 -27.31 -30.34
CA VAL A 502 10.79 -27.28 -29.99
C VAL A 502 11.30 -25.83 -30.12
N PRO A 503 11.12 -24.98 -29.09
CA PRO A 503 11.63 -23.61 -29.08
C PRO A 503 13.16 -23.56 -29.17
N ASN A 504 13.70 -23.52 -30.39
CA ASN A 504 15.14 -23.59 -30.66
C ASN A 504 15.94 -22.36 -30.20
N TYR A 505 15.27 -21.26 -29.87
CA TYR A 505 15.86 -20.08 -29.23
C TYR A 505 16.07 -20.28 -27.72
N CYS A 506 15.42 -21.26 -27.09
CA CYS A 506 15.50 -21.51 -25.65
C CYS A 506 16.77 -22.29 -25.32
N PRO A 507 17.73 -21.73 -24.54
CA PRO A 507 19.01 -22.36 -24.22
C PRO A 507 18.93 -23.54 -23.23
N SER A 508 17.72 -23.96 -22.86
CA SER A 508 17.50 -25.06 -21.91
C SER A 508 18.06 -26.40 -22.41
N HIS A 509 18.38 -27.30 -21.47
CA HIS A 509 18.77 -28.68 -21.80
C HIS A 509 17.61 -29.57 -22.30
N ASN A 510 16.38 -29.05 -22.40
CA ASN A 510 15.21 -29.79 -22.90
C ASN A 510 14.14 -28.84 -23.51
N PRO A 511 14.40 -28.18 -24.66
CA PRO A 511 13.45 -27.25 -25.27
C PRO A 511 12.13 -27.96 -25.65
N LYS A 512 12.21 -29.23 -26.07
CA LYS A 512 11.02 -30.04 -26.38
C LYS A 512 10.10 -30.25 -25.16
N GLY A 513 10.66 -30.36 -23.96
CA GLY A 513 9.88 -30.42 -22.72
C GLY A 513 9.13 -29.12 -22.44
N VAL A 514 9.76 -27.97 -22.70
CA VAL A 514 9.13 -26.65 -22.58
C VAL A 514 7.99 -26.50 -23.61
N GLY A 515 8.23 -26.87 -24.87
CA GLY A 515 7.21 -26.86 -25.93
C GLY A 515 6.01 -27.75 -25.60
N GLN A 516 6.23 -29.00 -25.16
CA GLN A 516 5.15 -29.90 -24.75
C GLN A 516 4.35 -29.33 -23.55
N THR A 517 5.03 -28.78 -22.55
CA THR A 517 4.35 -28.18 -21.37
C THR A 517 3.45 -27.02 -21.79
N TRP A 518 3.89 -26.21 -22.76
CA TRP A 518 3.10 -25.11 -23.30
C TRP A 518 1.88 -25.59 -24.11
N ILE A 519 2.05 -26.62 -24.94
CA ILE A 519 0.94 -27.29 -25.65
C ILE A 519 -0.10 -27.82 -24.64
N ASP A 520 0.35 -28.55 -23.62
CA ASP A 520 -0.53 -29.16 -22.61
C ASP A 520 -1.33 -28.11 -21.82
N GLU A 521 -0.72 -26.99 -21.44
CA GLU A 521 -1.40 -25.91 -20.71
C GLU A 521 -2.35 -25.10 -21.62
N MET A 522 -2.00 -24.80 -22.88
CA MET A 522 -2.93 -24.16 -23.82
C MET A 522 -4.14 -25.04 -24.14
N GLN A 523 -3.93 -26.35 -24.29
CA GLN A 523 -4.99 -27.34 -24.48
C GLN A 523 -5.87 -27.51 -23.24
N PHE A 524 -5.35 -27.25 -22.04
CA PHE A 524 -6.09 -27.32 -20.77
C PHE A 524 -6.91 -26.05 -20.48
N TRP A 525 -6.34 -24.86 -20.71
CA TRP A 525 -6.99 -23.57 -20.37
C TRP A 525 -7.80 -22.98 -21.53
N GLY A 526 -7.21 -22.87 -22.72
CA GLY A 526 -7.87 -22.30 -23.91
C GLY A 526 -8.63 -23.31 -24.76
N GLN A 527 -8.40 -24.62 -24.52
CA GLN A 527 -8.74 -25.72 -25.44
C GLN A 527 -7.98 -25.64 -26.78
N TRP A 528 -6.91 -24.86 -26.87
CA TRP A 528 -6.15 -24.60 -28.10
C TRP A 528 -5.12 -25.70 -28.36
N ASP A 529 -5.30 -26.44 -29.45
CA ASP A 529 -4.36 -27.48 -29.89
C ASP A 529 -3.17 -26.85 -30.62
N LEU A 530 -2.15 -26.50 -29.86
CA LEU A 530 -0.90 -25.95 -30.38
C LEU A 530 -0.09 -26.95 -31.24
N SER A 531 -0.46 -28.24 -31.28
CA SER A 531 0.13 -29.22 -32.21
C SER A 531 -0.52 -29.21 -33.59
N ASN A 532 -1.66 -28.52 -33.75
CA ASN A 532 -2.47 -28.53 -34.95
C ASN A 532 -2.44 -27.19 -35.69
N TYR A 533 -1.86 -27.19 -36.89
CA TYR A 533 -1.75 -26.04 -37.79
C TYR A 533 -3.05 -25.22 -37.92
N ASP A 534 -4.18 -25.89 -38.15
CA ASP A 534 -5.43 -25.20 -38.49
C ASP A 534 -6.06 -24.54 -37.24
N HIS A 535 -5.79 -25.10 -36.04
CA HIS A 535 -6.21 -24.53 -34.75
C HIS A 535 -5.27 -23.40 -34.29
N VAL A 536 -3.96 -23.53 -34.51
CA VAL A 536 -2.98 -22.44 -34.32
C VAL A 536 -3.31 -21.24 -35.22
N LYS A 537 -3.72 -21.48 -36.47
CA LYS A 537 -4.19 -20.45 -37.40
C LYS A 537 -5.45 -19.73 -36.89
N GLU A 538 -6.44 -20.46 -36.41
CA GLU A 538 -7.67 -19.88 -35.86
C GLU A 538 -7.40 -19.00 -34.61
N GLN A 539 -6.55 -19.48 -33.71
CA GLN A 539 -6.30 -18.83 -32.41
C GLN A 539 -5.10 -17.87 -32.42
N ALA A 540 -4.48 -17.60 -33.57
CA ALA A 540 -3.19 -16.90 -33.68
C ALA A 540 -3.14 -15.52 -33.00
N VAL A 541 -4.22 -14.74 -33.07
CA VAL A 541 -4.31 -13.41 -32.40
C VAL A 541 -4.32 -13.57 -30.87
N GLY A 542 -4.93 -14.64 -30.35
CA GLY A 542 -4.88 -15.00 -28.93
C GLY A 542 -3.48 -15.46 -28.53
N ILE A 543 -2.88 -16.38 -29.31
CA ILE A 543 -1.53 -16.91 -29.08
C ILE A 543 -0.50 -15.77 -29.00
N TYR A 544 -0.46 -14.87 -29.97
CA TYR A 544 0.44 -13.71 -29.96
C TYR A 544 0.25 -12.82 -28.73
N LYS A 545 -1.00 -12.56 -28.32
CA LYS A 545 -1.30 -11.78 -27.10
C LYS A 545 -0.79 -12.48 -25.83
N HIS A 546 -0.97 -13.80 -25.69
CA HIS A 546 -0.48 -14.55 -24.52
C HIS A 546 1.04 -14.64 -24.46
N LEU A 547 1.71 -14.73 -25.61
CA LEU A 547 3.16 -14.70 -25.70
C LEU A 547 3.72 -13.32 -25.38
N ARG A 548 3.20 -12.25 -26.01
CA ARG A 548 3.70 -10.88 -25.81
C ARG A 548 3.45 -10.36 -24.40
N SER A 549 2.33 -10.72 -23.79
CA SER A 549 2.04 -10.40 -22.37
C SER A 549 2.85 -11.24 -21.38
N LYS A 550 3.66 -12.21 -21.84
CA LYS A 550 4.39 -13.19 -21.02
C LYS A 550 3.51 -13.97 -20.03
N ALA A 551 2.21 -14.04 -20.32
CA ALA A 551 1.27 -14.93 -19.67
C ALA A 551 1.54 -16.40 -20.03
N MET A 552 2.13 -16.66 -21.21
CA MET A 552 2.55 -18.00 -21.64
C MET A 552 3.97 -17.99 -22.24
N PRO A 553 4.76 -19.07 -22.06
CA PRO A 553 4.50 -20.19 -21.14
C PRO A 553 4.54 -19.74 -19.66
N VAL A 554 3.77 -20.37 -18.78
CA VAL A 554 3.87 -20.10 -17.33
C VAL A 554 5.17 -20.70 -16.80
N THR A 555 6.21 -19.89 -16.73
CA THR A 555 7.59 -20.31 -16.42
C THR A 555 8.22 -19.47 -15.30
N ARG A 556 9.16 -20.08 -14.56
CA ARG A 556 10.05 -19.38 -13.61
C ARG A 556 11.43 -19.04 -14.20
N ASN A 557 11.86 -19.72 -15.28
CA ASN A 557 13.06 -19.36 -16.02
C ASN A 557 12.71 -18.28 -17.06
N PRO A 558 13.33 -17.07 -17.02
CA PRO A 558 13.08 -16.02 -18.02
C PRO A 558 13.44 -16.43 -19.45
N ASP A 559 14.43 -17.32 -19.63
CA ASP A 559 14.94 -17.75 -20.95
C ASP A 559 13.98 -18.70 -21.69
N HIS A 560 12.87 -19.10 -21.06
CA HIS A 560 11.80 -19.89 -21.68
C HIS A 560 10.73 -19.03 -22.38
N TYR A 561 10.75 -17.70 -22.21
CA TYR A 561 9.82 -16.81 -22.91
C TYR A 561 10.23 -16.61 -24.38
N TRP A 562 9.24 -16.39 -25.25
CA TRP A 562 9.50 -16.01 -26.64
C TRP A 562 10.23 -14.66 -26.69
N PRO A 563 11.41 -14.56 -27.35
CA PRO A 563 12.07 -13.28 -27.59
C PRO A 563 11.35 -12.49 -28.69
N GLU A 564 11.57 -11.17 -28.76
CA GLU A 564 10.80 -10.28 -29.64
C GLU A 564 11.00 -10.57 -31.13
N ASP A 565 12.17 -11.10 -31.53
CA ASP A 565 12.42 -11.56 -32.90
C ASP A 565 11.58 -12.80 -33.26
N ALA A 566 11.41 -13.75 -32.34
CA ALA A 566 10.50 -14.88 -32.53
C ALA A 566 9.02 -14.44 -32.55
N LEU A 567 8.63 -13.47 -31.69
CA LEU A 567 7.30 -12.85 -31.75
C LEU A 567 7.04 -12.19 -33.11
N GLU A 568 8.03 -11.48 -33.65
CA GLU A 568 7.94 -10.84 -34.95
C GLU A 568 7.94 -11.83 -36.11
N VAL A 569 8.67 -12.95 -36.03
CA VAL A 569 8.54 -14.06 -37.00
C VAL A 569 7.10 -14.61 -36.99
N PHE A 570 6.50 -14.83 -35.81
CA PHE A 570 5.10 -15.26 -35.70
C PHE A 570 4.13 -14.23 -36.29
N ARG A 571 4.28 -12.94 -35.95
CA ARG A 571 3.45 -11.84 -36.49
C ARG A 571 3.53 -11.76 -38.01
N ASN A 572 4.73 -11.88 -38.57
CA ASN A 572 4.96 -11.81 -40.01
C ASN A 572 4.40 -13.04 -40.75
N TRP A 573 4.47 -14.24 -40.16
CA TRP A 573 3.82 -15.44 -40.70
C TRP A 573 2.29 -15.32 -40.77
N VAL A 574 1.67 -14.80 -39.71
CA VAL A 574 0.22 -14.50 -39.67
C VAL A 574 -0.17 -13.49 -40.75
N ASN A 575 0.49 -12.32 -40.80
CA ASN A 575 0.19 -11.25 -41.75
C ASN A 575 0.51 -11.60 -43.21
N SER A 576 1.34 -12.64 -43.45
CA SER A 576 1.60 -13.22 -44.78
C SER A 576 0.52 -14.20 -45.24
N GLY A 577 -0.59 -14.33 -44.51
CA GLY A 577 -1.74 -15.16 -44.88
C GLY A 577 -1.69 -16.59 -44.34
N PHE A 578 -0.85 -16.87 -43.34
CA PHE A 578 -0.60 -18.19 -42.77
C PHE A 578 -0.13 -19.19 -43.84
N LEU A 579 1.15 -19.14 -44.18
CA LEU A 579 1.75 -20.10 -45.12
C LEU A 579 1.87 -21.47 -44.46
N LYS A 580 1.40 -22.54 -45.14
CA LYS A 580 1.44 -23.91 -44.61
C LYS A 580 2.74 -24.66 -44.95
N ASP A 581 3.38 -24.29 -46.06
CA ASP A 581 4.64 -24.87 -46.53
C ASP A 581 5.41 -23.85 -47.40
N ALA A 582 6.62 -24.22 -47.84
CA ALA A 582 7.53 -23.41 -48.66
C ALA A 582 7.10 -23.19 -50.13
N HIS A 583 5.97 -23.78 -50.55
CA HIS A 583 5.49 -23.82 -51.94
C HIS A 583 4.06 -23.29 -52.10
N ALA A 584 3.32 -23.13 -50.99
CA ALA A 584 2.08 -22.38 -50.93
C ALA A 584 2.25 -20.96 -51.47
N GLN A 585 1.38 -20.53 -52.39
CA GLN A 585 1.45 -19.17 -52.93
C GLN A 585 1.05 -18.15 -51.85
N PRO A 586 1.79 -17.03 -51.71
CA PRO A 586 1.44 -15.99 -50.75
C PRO A 586 0.07 -15.40 -51.11
N MET A 587 -0.85 -15.49 -50.16
CA MET A 587 -2.09 -14.73 -50.21
C MET A 587 -1.78 -13.22 -50.13
N LYS A 588 -2.75 -12.41 -50.54
CA LYS A 588 -2.62 -10.95 -50.46
C LYS A 588 -2.41 -10.56 -48.97
N PRO A 589 -1.33 -9.84 -48.61
CA PRO A 589 -1.07 -9.50 -47.21
C PRO A 589 -2.21 -8.74 -46.58
N GLU A 590 -2.60 -9.15 -45.37
CA GLU A 590 -3.67 -8.57 -44.58
C GLU A 590 -3.16 -8.43 -43.13
N ILE A 591 -3.35 -7.26 -42.53
CA ILE A 591 -2.82 -6.94 -41.21
C ILE A 591 -3.78 -7.51 -40.16
N VAL A 592 -3.63 -8.79 -39.86
CA VAL A 592 -4.40 -9.54 -38.85
C VAL A 592 -3.84 -9.29 -37.44
N ILE A 593 -2.53 -9.15 -37.33
CA ILE A 593 -1.85 -8.72 -36.09
C ILE A 593 -1.09 -7.41 -36.40
N PRO A 594 -1.59 -6.24 -35.94
CA PRO A 594 -0.89 -4.97 -36.12
C PRO A 594 0.41 -4.92 -35.31
N GLU A 595 1.23 -3.91 -35.56
CA GLU A 595 2.39 -3.63 -34.70
C GLU A 595 1.90 -3.17 -33.32
N PRO A 596 2.54 -3.64 -32.24
CA PRO A 596 2.13 -3.29 -30.87
C PRO A 596 2.49 -1.83 -30.56
N ASN A 597 1.53 -1.08 -30.02
CA ASN A 597 1.76 0.29 -29.57
C ASN A 597 2.50 0.35 -28.22
N ASP A 598 2.31 -0.68 -27.38
CA ASP A 598 2.85 -0.74 -26.02
C ASP A 598 4.30 -1.27 -26.04
N PRO A 599 5.18 -0.84 -25.11
CA PRO A 599 6.52 -1.42 -24.98
C PRO A 599 6.47 -2.94 -24.74
N SER A 600 7.57 -3.64 -25.00
CA SER A 600 7.70 -5.05 -24.65
C SER A 600 7.95 -5.21 -23.15
N ILE A 601 7.38 -6.25 -22.54
CA ILE A 601 7.52 -6.50 -21.11
C ILE A 601 8.92 -7.04 -20.83
N SER A 602 9.82 -6.18 -20.36
CA SER A 602 11.07 -6.60 -19.73
C SER A 602 10.83 -7.02 -18.28
N TYR A 603 11.65 -7.94 -17.77
CA TYR A 603 11.70 -8.28 -16.35
C TYR A 603 13.13 -8.02 -15.86
N ARG A 604 13.27 -7.42 -14.66
CA ARG A 604 14.58 -7.30 -14.02
C ARG A 604 15.02 -8.70 -13.55
N VAL A 605 16.12 -9.23 -14.09
CA VAL A 605 16.57 -10.60 -13.77
C VAL A 605 17.69 -10.59 -12.74
N ARG A 606 17.44 -11.21 -11.58
CA ARG A 606 18.48 -11.50 -10.58
C ARG A 606 19.17 -12.82 -10.93
N LYS A 607 20.38 -12.76 -11.49
CA LYS A 607 21.21 -13.95 -11.79
C LYS A 607 21.96 -14.44 -10.55
N ASP A 608 22.42 -15.69 -10.55
CA ASP A 608 23.41 -16.14 -9.56
C ASP A 608 24.73 -15.40 -9.84
N ILE A 609 25.35 -14.81 -8.81
CA ILE A 609 26.64 -14.12 -8.95
C ILE A 609 27.73 -15.06 -9.49
N MET A 610 27.59 -16.37 -9.26
CA MET A 610 28.50 -17.40 -9.77
C MET A 610 28.23 -17.83 -11.23
N SER A 611 27.14 -17.34 -11.87
CA SER A 611 26.85 -17.54 -13.30
C SER A 611 27.00 -16.28 -14.17
N MET A 612 27.23 -15.12 -13.56
CA MET A 612 27.44 -13.86 -14.30
C MET A 612 28.69 -13.88 -15.19
N SER A 613 28.61 -13.22 -16.34
CA SER A 613 29.80 -12.86 -17.12
C SER A 613 30.65 -11.81 -16.39
N ARG A 614 31.91 -11.61 -16.81
CA ARG A 614 32.75 -10.57 -16.17
C ARG A 614 32.24 -9.17 -16.48
N GLU A 615 31.67 -8.98 -17.65
CA GLU A 615 31.09 -7.74 -18.15
C GLU A 615 29.84 -7.39 -17.32
N GLU A 616 28.94 -8.35 -17.10
CA GLU A 616 27.76 -8.18 -16.24
C GLU A 616 28.15 -7.83 -14.79
N LEU A 617 29.14 -8.55 -14.24
CA LEU A 617 29.64 -8.30 -12.89
C LEU A 617 30.27 -6.90 -12.75
N VAL A 618 31.00 -6.44 -13.76
CA VAL A 618 31.63 -5.11 -13.78
C VAL A 618 30.59 -3.98 -13.82
N ILE A 619 29.46 -4.17 -14.50
CA ILE A 619 28.33 -3.22 -14.47
C ILE A 619 27.68 -3.18 -13.08
N TYR A 620 27.44 -4.32 -12.44
CA TYR A 620 26.94 -4.33 -11.05
C TYR A 620 27.92 -3.66 -10.08
N GLN A 621 29.22 -3.92 -10.24
CA GLN A 621 30.27 -3.24 -9.47
C GLN A 621 30.25 -1.72 -9.69
N SER A 622 30.21 -1.23 -10.92
CA SER A 622 30.20 0.23 -11.18
C SER A 622 28.96 0.93 -10.65
N LYS A 623 27.77 0.32 -10.73
CA LYS A 623 26.55 0.90 -10.14
C LYS A 623 26.66 1.07 -8.62
N LEU A 624 27.24 0.09 -7.91
CA LEU A 624 27.54 0.22 -6.47
C LEU A 624 28.59 1.30 -6.18
N ASP A 625 29.60 1.43 -7.05
CA ASP A 625 30.72 2.36 -6.88
C ASP A 625 30.34 3.83 -7.17
N GLU A 626 29.48 4.08 -8.16
CA GLU A 626 29.17 5.44 -8.65
C GLU A 626 27.78 5.96 -8.23
N ILE A 627 26.77 5.08 -8.12
CA ILE A 627 25.39 5.47 -7.76
C ILE A 627 25.17 5.38 -6.25
N LEU A 628 25.41 4.20 -5.65
CA LEU A 628 25.30 4.04 -4.19
C LEU A 628 26.50 4.62 -3.45
N ARG A 629 27.66 4.68 -4.13
CA ARG A 629 28.96 5.11 -3.62
C ARG A 629 29.36 4.40 -2.33
N VAL A 630 29.37 3.06 -2.37
CA VAL A 630 29.60 2.23 -1.17
C VAL A 630 30.92 2.49 -0.44
N ARG A 631 31.88 3.18 -1.08
CA ARG A 631 33.19 3.55 -0.52
C ARG A 631 33.26 4.98 0.05
N GLU A 632 32.16 5.72 0.05
CA GLU A 632 32.05 7.11 0.57
C GLU A 632 31.18 7.16 1.85
N LEU A 633 31.50 8.10 2.75
CA LEU A 633 30.59 8.55 3.80
C LEU A 633 29.58 9.54 3.20
N ASP A 634 28.51 9.84 3.94
CA ASP A 634 27.44 10.76 3.50
C ASP A 634 26.84 10.37 2.12
N SER A 635 26.77 9.06 1.87
CA SER A 635 26.41 8.42 0.61
C SER A 635 25.08 7.68 0.69
N LYS A 636 24.48 7.38 -0.48
CA LYS A 636 23.26 6.54 -0.56
C LYS A 636 23.48 5.14 0.04
N TRP A 637 24.70 4.61 0.03
CA TRP A 637 25.02 3.38 0.75
C TRP A 637 24.89 3.51 2.28
N GLN A 638 25.37 4.61 2.86
CA GLN A 638 25.18 4.86 4.29
C GLN A 638 23.69 5.07 4.61
N GLU A 639 22.95 5.81 3.79
CA GLU A 639 21.49 5.96 3.93
C GLU A 639 20.75 4.61 3.89
N LEU A 640 21.12 3.70 2.98
CA LEU A 640 20.52 2.37 2.85
C LEU A 640 20.83 1.46 4.05
N GLY A 641 22.08 1.42 4.50
CA GLY A 641 22.45 0.69 5.71
C GLY A 641 21.75 1.24 6.97
N VAL A 642 21.54 2.56 7.03
CA VAL A 642 20.75 3.24 8.07
C VAL A 642 19.26 2.90 7.97
N LEU A 643 18.67 2.93 6.77
CA LEU A 643 17.29 2.53 6.49
C LEU A 643 17.02 1.11 7.00
N HIS A 644 17.89 0.16 6.66
CA HIS A 644 17.83 -1.20 7.22
C HIS A 644 17.91 -1.17 8.75
N ALA A 645 18.95 -0.57 9.33
CA ALA A 645 19.18 -0.59 10.77
C ALA A 645 18.02 0.01 11.61
N TYR A 646 17.25 0.95 11.06
CA TYR A 646 16.10 1.57 11.72
C TYR A 646 14.74 0.91 11.42
N TRP A 647 14.52 0.41 10.20
CA TRP A 647 13.17 0.02 9.73
C TRP A 647 13.01 -1.47 9.41
N CYS A 648 14.07 -2.27 9.42
CA CYS A 648 13.99 -3.69 9.07
C CYS A 648 13.03 -4.47 9.98
N LEU A 649 12.22 -5.33 9.35
CA LEU A 649 11.32 -6.24 10.05
C LEU A 649 11.98 -7.62 10.21
N HIS A 650 11.87 -8.15 11.42
CA HIS A 650 12.36 -9.47 11.81
C HIS A 650 11.29 -10.17 12.67
N TYR A 651 11.43 -11.49 12.76
CA TYR A 651 10.69 -12.41 13.62
C TYR A 651 9.18 -12.27 13.45
N GLN A 652 8.70 -12.19 12.21
CA GLN A 652 7.29 -12.03 11.85
C GLN A 652 7.06 -12.39 10.38
N GLU A 653 5.82 -12.66 9.99
CA GLU A 653 5.42 -12.89 8.58
C GLU A 653 6.01 -11.85 7.60
N ALA A 654 6.00 -10.57 8.00
CA ALA A 654 6.47 -9.47 7.19
C ALA A 654 8.00 -9.43 6.99
N THR A 655 8.79 -10.25 7.68
CA THR A 655 10.27 -10.28 7.60
C THR A 655 10.77 -10.29 6.15
N PHE A 656 10.50 -11.38 5.42
CA PHE A 656 11.10 -11.59 4.09
C PHE A 656 10.46 -10.71 3.02
N LEU A 657 9.21 -10.32 3.24
CA LEU A 657 8.48 -9.41 2.38
C LEU A 657 9.00 -7.97 2.53
N TRP A 658 9.41 -7.53 3.72
CA TRP A 658 10.13 -6.27 3.91
C TRP A 658 11.49 -6.28 3.19
N TYR A 659 12.24 -7.38 3.31
CA TYR A 659 13.50 -7.55 2.57
C TYR A 659 13.31 -7.54 1.05
N ARG A 660 12.22 -8.11 0.55
CA ARG A 660 11.80 -8.01 -0.87
C ARG A 660 11.59 -6.55 -1.30
N VAL A 661 10.91 -5.72 -0.48
CA VAL A 661 10.77 -4.29 -0.80
C VAL A 661 12.11 -3.57 -0.81
N TYR A 662 12.94 -3.78 0.22
CA TYR A 662 14.26 -3.15 0.33
C TYR A 662 15.14 -3.47 -0.89
N LEU A 663 15.14 -4.72 -1.35
CA LEU A 663 15.87 -5.11 -2.57
C LEU A 663 15.30 -4.40 -3.81
N ARG A 664 13.97 -4.34 -3.99
CA ARG A 664 13.37 -3.60 -5.13
C ARG A 664 13.72 -2.11 -5.11
N TYR A 665 13.74 -1.48 -3.93
CA TYR A 665 14.15 -0.09 -3.77
C TYR A 665 15.61 0.14 -4.21
N VAL A 666 16.53 -0.73 -3.77
CA VAL A 666 17.93 -0.66 -4.18
C VAL A 666 18.10 -0.95 -5.68
N GLU A 667 17.36 -1.92 -6.22
CA GLU A 667 17.36 -2.27 -7.66
C GLU A 667 16.90 -1.12 -8.56
N GLU A 668 15.95 -0.30 -8.08
CA GLU A 668 15.46 0.88 -8.78
C GLU A 668 16.48 2.02 -8.71
N LEU A 669 17.05 2.31 -7.54
CA LEU A 669 18.14 3.29 -7.39
C LEU A 669 19.33 3.01 -8.31
N ILE A 670 19.70 1.74 -8.49
CA ILE A 670 20.86 1.36 -9.31
C ILE A 670 20.51 1.04 -10.76
N ASP A 671 19.23 0.97 -11.13
CA ASP A 671 18.73 0.36 -12.38
C ASP A 671 19.55 -0.88 -12.81
N HIS A 672 19.54 -1.91 -11.96
CA HIS A 672 20.21 -3.20 -12.21
C HIS A 672 19.60 -4.27 -11.30
N GLY A 673 19.48 -5.51 -11.78
CA GLY A 673 19.09 -6.63 -10.92
C GLY A 673 20.19 -6.95 -9.91
N ILE A 674 19.84 -7.14 -8.63
CA ILE A 674 20.81 -7.57 -7.61
C ILE A 674 21.13 -9.05 -7.85
N PRO A 675 22.38 -9.43 -8.16
CA PRO A 675 22.73 -10.82 -8.35
C PRO A 675 22.70 -11.56 -7.02
N TYR A 676 22.10 -12.73 -6.97
CA TYR A 676 21.96 -13.52 -5.76
C TYR A 676 23.17 -14.44 -5.54
N TRP A 677 23.50 -14.74 -4.28
CA TRP A 677 24.52 -15.75 -3.95
C TRP A 677 23.83 -17.04 -3.53
N ASN A 678 23.96 -18.11 -4.31
CA ASN A 678 23.35 -19.39 -3.96
C ASN A 678 24.10 -20.16 -2.85
N GLY A 679 23.96 -19.72 -1.60
CA GLY A 679 24.40 -20.48 -0.42
C GLY A 679 23.69 -21.82 -0.22
N TYR A 680 22.61 -22.10 -0.98
CA TYR A 680 21.84 -23.34 -0.93
C TYR A 680 22.20 -24.35 -2.04
N ALA A 681 23.17 -24.02 -2.91
CA ALA A 681 23.70 -24.96 -3.90
C ALA A 681 24.29 -26.20 -3.20
N ASN A 682 23.97 -27.39 -3.70
CA ASN A 682 24.41 -28.68 -3.13
C ASN A 682 25.94 -28.74 -2.91
N GLU A 683 26.69 -28.18 -3.86
CA GLU A 683 28.16 -28.17 -3.81
C GLU A 683 28.75 -27.17 -2.80
N ALA A 684 27.98 -26.22 -2.27
CA ALA A 684 28.48 -25.24 -1.30
C ALA A 684 28.84 -25.87 0.06
N ALA A 685 28.31 -27.05 0.36
CA ALA A 685 28.64 -27.85 1.55
C ALA A 685 29.87 -28.77 1.37
N CYS A 686 30.58 -28.66 0.24
CA CYS A 686 31.76 -29.47 -0.09
C CYS A 686 33.03 -28.60 0.01
N GLU A 687 33.88 -28.87 1.02
CA GLU A 687 35.07 -28.07 1.36
C GLU A 687 36.06 -27.81 0.21
N THR A 688 36.10 -28.67 -0.82
CA THR A 688 36.96 -28.55 -2.00
C THR A 688 36.27 -27.88 -3.21
N SER A 689 34.99 -27.54 -3.11
CA SER A 689 34.21 -26.96 -4.22
C SER A 689 34.56 -25.49 -4.48
N LYS A 690 34.43 -25.05 -5.74
CA LYS A 690 34.46 -23.63 -6.12
C LYS A 690 33.25 -22.82 -5.61
N PHE A 691 32.21 -23.50 -5.11
CA PHE A 691 30.99 -22.91 -4.56
C PHE A 691 31.00 -22.85 -3.02
N ALA A 692 32.05 -23.34 -2.36
CA ALA A 692 32.17 -23.33 -0.91
C ALA A 692 32.80 -22.02 -0.41
N GLY A 693 32.26 -21.49 0.69
CA GLY A 693 32.68 -20.21 1.26
C GLY A 693 32.11 -19.00 0.52
N ILE A 694 32.72 -17.84 0.72
CA ILE A 694 32.29 -16.56 0.11
C ILE A 694 32.68 -16.55 -1.39
N PRO A 695 31.79 -16.15 -2.32
CA PRO A 695 32.12 -16.06 -3.74
C PRO A 695 33.34 -15.17 -4.01
N PRO A 696 34.28 -15.58 -4.89
CA PRO A 696 35.52 -14.84 -5.14
C PRO A 696 35.33 -13.36 -5.50
N MET A 697 34.19 -13.01 -6.13
CA MET A 697 33.79 -11.65 -6.49
C MET A 697 33.75 -10.68 -5.29
N PHE A 698 33.43 -11.17 -4.08
CA PHE A 698 33.47 -10.38 -2.84
C PHE A 698 34.86 -10.33 -2.20
N LEU A 699 35.81 -11.13 -2.68
CA LEU A 699 37.18 -11.25 -2.16
C LEU A 699 38.23 -10.59 -3.05
N GLU A 700 37.93 -10.29 -4.32
CA GLU A 700 38.84 -9.55 -5.22
C GLU A 700 39.24 -8.18 -4.64
N GLU A 701 40.53 -7.82 -4.74
CA GLU A 701 41.06 -6.53 -4.27
C GLU A 701 40.61 -5.35 -5.15
N THR A 702 40.60 -5.53 -6.47
CA THR A 702 40.32 -4.47 -7.46
C THR A 702 39.49 -5.02 -8.61
N TYR A 703 38.62 -4.17 -9.15
CA TYR A 703 37.94 -4.42 -10.42
C TYR A 703 38.44 -3.45 -11.50
N VAL A 704 38.01 -3.68 -12.74
CA VAL A 704 38.22 -2.74 -13.86
C VAL A 704 36.85 -2.14 -14.14
N HIS A 705 36.74 -0.83 -13.98
CA HIS A 705 35.53 -0.05 -14.23
C HIS A 705 35.22 0.00 -15.74
N PRO A 706 33.97 0.21 -16.19
CA PRO A 706 33.65 0.42 -17.61
C PRO A 706 34.43 1.56 -18.31
N SER A 707 34.98 2.52 -17.55
CA SER A 707 35.91 3.54 -18.07
C SER A 707 37.34 3.03 -18.36
N GLY A 708 37.63 1.75 -18.10
CA GLY A 708 38.96 1.16 -18.16
C GLY A 708 39.83 1.37 -16.90
N GLU A 709 39.33 2.14 -15.93
CA GLU A 709 40.05 2.46 -14.69
C GLU A 709 40.10 1.26 -13.72
N ARG A 710 41.27 0.96 -13.14
CA ARG A 710 41.38 -0.06 -12.07
C ARG A 710 41.08 0.58 -10.72
N ARG A 711 39.92 0.25 -10.14
CA ARG A 711 39.44 0.76 -8.84
C ARG A 711 39.42 -0.33 -7.76
N PRO A 712 39.50 0.02 -6.46
CA PRO A 712 39.23 -0.92 -5.37
C PRO A 712 37.84 -1.55 -5.52
N ASN A 713 37.71 -2.84 -5.26
CA ASN A 713 36.45 -3.56 -5.46
C ASN A 713 35.35 -3.09 -4.48
N PRO A 714 34.23 -2.52 -4.95
CA PRO A 714 33.15 -2.08 -4.07
C PRO A 714 32.53 -3.24 -3.28
N LEU A 715 32.51 -4.46 -3.86
CA LEU A 715 32.01 -5.68 -3.19
C LEU A 715 32.90 -6.15 -2.03
N ARG A 716 34.11 -5.59 -1.87
CA ARG A 716 35.03 -5.90 -0.77
C ARG A 716 35.29 -4.71 0.16
N PHE A 717 35.38 -3.51 -0.39
CA PHE A 717 35.85 -2.31 0.32
C PHE A 717 34.76 -1.27 0.58
N ALA A 718 33.49 -1.68 0.65
CA ALA A 718 32.41 -0.84 1.17
C ALA A 718 32.71 -0.38 2.60
N LEU A 719 32.39 0.88 2.92
CA LEU A 719 32.51 1.41 4.27
C LEU A 719 31.42 0.85 5.19
N ALA A 720 31.84 0.40 6.38
CA ALA A 720 30.91 0.06 7.45
C ALA A 720 30.21 1.32 7.99
N LEU A 721 29.18 1.14 8.84
CA LEU A 721 28.49 2.22 9.56
C LEU A 721 29.47 3.25 10.15
N ASP A 722 29.27 4.52 9.81
CA ASP A 722 30.11 5.68 10.20
C ASP A 722 31.62 5.50 9.89
N GLY A 723 31.96 4.63 8.92
CA GLY A 723 33.33 4.24 8.60
C GLY A 723 34.03 3.48 9.73
N LYS A 724 33.30 2.68 10.53
CA LYS A 724 33.81 2.02 11.76
C LYS A 724 33.24 0.61 11.91
N SER A 725 33.90 -0.40 11.31
CA SER A 725 33.55 -1.82 11.49
C SER A 725 33.50 -2.24 12.96
N LYS A 726 32.73 -3.28 13.28
CA LYS A 726 32.81 -4.02 14.55
C LYS A 726 34.24 -4.39 14.90
N LYS A 727 35.08 -4.75 13.92
CA LYS A 727 36.48 -5.12 14.09
C LYS A 727 37.37 -3.87 13.99
N SER A 728 37.25 -2.97 14.97
CA SER A 728 38.12 -1.79 15.12
C SER A 728 39.61 -2.18 15.00
N PRO A 729 40.46 -1.39 14.30
CA PRO A 729 40.21 -0.06 13.74
C PRO A 729 39.78 -0.04 12.25
N ASN A 730 39.24 -1.14 11.70
CA ASN A 730 38.89 -1.20 10.28
C ASN A 730 37.74 -0.25 9.92
N THR A 731 37.85 0.42 8.77
CA THR A 731 36.85 1.38 8.26
C THR A 731 35.86 0.75 7.27
N THR A 732 36.35 -0.16 6.43
CA THR A 732 35.54 -1.01 5.57
C THR A 732 34.95 -2.18 6.34
N VAL A 733 33.90 -2.80 5.80
CA VAL A 733 33.32 -4.02 6.37
C VAL A 733 34.35 -5.16 6.50
N THR A 734 34.14 -5.99 7.51
CA THR A 734 34.99 -7.14 7.83
C THR A 734 34.15 -8.42 7.94
N ARG A 735 34.79 -9.53 7.59
CA ARG A 735 34.19 -10.86 7.45
C ARG A 735 35.07 -11.92 8.11
N CYS A 736 34.58 -13.15 8.15
CA CYS A 736 35.20 -14.24 8.89
C CYS A 736 36.57 -14.55 8.28
N SER A 737 37.63 -14.51 9.10
CA SER A 737 39.00 -14.62 8.58
C SER A 737 39.21 -15.95 7.85
N ILE A 738 38.67 -17.05 8.37
CA ILE A 738 38.66 -18.38 7.73
C ILE A 738 38.02 -18.33 6.34
N LEU A 739 36.90 -17.60 6.18
CA LEU A 739 36.21 -17.49 4.89
C LEU A 739 36.93 -16.57 3.89
N THR A 740 37.68 -15.57 4.37
CA THR A 740 38.49 -14.68 3.52
C THR A 740 39.87 -15.25 3.18
N GLU A 741 40.42 -16.12 4.03
CA GLU A 741 41.69 -16.84 3.82
C GLU A 741 41.49 -18.10 2.96
N GLY A 742 40.26 -18.64 2.90
CA GLY A 742 39.89 -19.74 2.03
C GLY A 742 40.38 -21.11 2.51
N GLN A 743 40.51 -22.04 1.55
CA GLN A 743 40.89 -23.45 1.78
C GLN A 743 42.22 -23.65 2.54
N GLY A 744 43.09 -22.63 2.61
CA GLY A 744 44.35 -22.67 3.36
C GLY A 744 44.23 -22.41 4.86
N SER A 745 43.07 -21.98 5.36
CA SER A 745 42.89 -21.56 6.75
C SER A 745 42.63 -22.74 7.70
N SER A 746 43.23 -22.69 8.90
CA SER A 746 43.00 -23.67 9.97
C SER A 746 41.60 -23.51 10.54
N GLY A 747 40.68 -24.39 10.11
CA GLY A 747 39.26 -24.34 10.46
C GLY A 747 38.32 -24.27 9.25
N TRP A 748 38.84 -24.18 8.02
CA TRP A 748 38.02 -24.13 6.80
C TRP A 748 37.08 -25.34 6.67
N LYS A 749 37.60 -26.55 6.89
CA LYS A 749 36.84 -27.82 6.78
C LYS A 749 35.63 -27.84 7.71
N GLU A 750 35.83 -27.43 8.95
CA GLU A 750 34.82 -27.32 9.98
C GLU A 750 33.80 -26.24 9.61
N THR A 751 34.28 -25.06 9.19
CA THR A 751 33.47 -23.89 8.84
C THR A 751 32.56 -24.12 7.62
N ILE A 752 33.05 -24.80 6.57
CA ILE A 752 32.22 -25.24 5.44
C ILE A 752 31.32 -26.42 5.83
N GLY A 753 31.79 -27.31 6.72
CA GLY A 753 31.01 -28.45 7.20
C GLY A 753 29.65 -28.06 7.80
N VAL A 754 29.54 -26.85 8.38
CA VAL A 754 28.30 -26.28 8.91
C VAL A 754 27.20 -26.16 7.84
N PHE A 755 27.53 -25.94 6.55
CA PHE A 755 26.51 -25.82 5.50
C PHE A 755 25.67 -27.08 5.34
N LYS A 756 26.19 -28.26 5.69
CA LYS A 756 25.41 -29.51 5.73
C LYS A 756 24.24 -29.43 6.72
N LYS A 757 24.40 -28.71 7.83
CA LYS A 757 23.33 -28.41 8.79
C LYS A 757 22.34 -27.42 8.18
N TYR A 758 22.83 -26.31 7.61
CA TYR A 758 21.98 -25.26 7.03
C TYR A 758 21.14 -25.79 5.87
N HIS A 759 21.71 -26.59 4.97
CA HIS A 759 21.02 -27.21 3.83
C HIS A 759 19.89 -28.14 4.27
N ASN A 760 20.11 -29.00 5.27
CA ASN A 760 19.04 -29.85 5.81
C ASN A 760 17.96 -29.04 6.54
N GLN A 761 18.32 -27.99 7.29
CA GLN A 761 17.33 -27.10 7.91
C GLN A 761 16.54 -26.31 6.85
N MET A 762 17.17 -25.90 5.75
CA MET A 762 16.55 -25.18 4.63
C MET A 762 15.60 -26.07 3.82
N ALA A 763 16.01 -27.30 3.51
CA ALA A 763 15.13 -28.31 2.91
C ALA A 763 13.90 -28.57 3.80
N HIS A 764 14.07 -28.59 5.13
CA HIS A 764 12.96 -28.76 6.06
C HIS A 764 12.04 -27.53 6.15
N ALA A 765 12.56 -26.31 6.05
CA ALA A 765 11.74 -25.10 5.93
C ALA A 765 10.91 -25.13 4.64
N LEU A 766 11.56 -25.40 3.49
CA LEU A 766 10.91 -25.48 2.18
C LEU A 766 9.85 -26.61 2.08
N GLN A 767 9.89 -27.61 2.95
CA GLN A 767 8.92 -28.70 3.03
C GLN A 767 7.63 -28.37 3.80
N GLN A 768 7.55 -27.22 4.48
CA GLN A 768 6.31 -26.83 5.16
C GLN A 768 5.20 -26.52 4.14
N SER A 769 3.96 -26.74 4.53
CA SER A 769 2.78 -26.38 3.74
C SER A 769 2.36 -24.92 3.93
N THR A 770 2.72 -24.34 5.08
CA THR A 770 2.19 -23.07 5.59
C THR A 770 3.32 -22.06 5.71
N TYR A 771 3.11 -20.85 5.18
CA TYR A 771 4.10 -19.76 5.22
C TYR A 771 4.31 -19.27 6.66
N THR A 772 3.18 -18.95 7.30
CA THR A 772 3.03 -18.59 8.72
C THR A 772 1.63 -19.07 9.13
N THR A 773 1.47 -19.71 10.29
CA THR A 773 0.15 -20.14 10.81
C THR A 773 -0.69 -18.97 11.30
N PRO A 774 -2.01 -19.12 11.50
CA PRO A 774 -2.80 -18.15 12.26
C PRO A 774 -2.18 -17.80 13.61
N GLU A 775 -1.68 -18.80 14.34
CA GLU A 775 -1.00 -18.64 15.62
C GLU A 775 0.26 -17.74 15.53
N SER A 776 1.01 -17.83 14.43
CA SER A 776 2.12 -16.91 14.10
C SER A 776 1.62 -15.54 13.62
N ALA A 777 0.56 -15.49 12.79
CA ALA A 777 0.01 -14.28 12.18
C ALA A 777 -0.78 -13.38 13.14
N GLU A 778 -1.39 -13.94 14.18
CA GLU A 778 -2.11 -13.20 15.25
C GLU A 778 -1.21 -12.21 16.01
N HIS A 779 0.10 -12.27 15.78
CA HIS A 779 1.08 -11.32 16.31
C HIS A 779 1.18 -10.01 15.49
N PHE A 780 0.58 -9.94 14.29
CA PHE A 780 0.25 -8.74 13.48
C PHE A 780 1.23 -7.54 13.61
N GLY A 781 2.49 -7.74 13.19
CA GLY A 781 3.51 -6.70 13.19
C GLY A 781 4.39 -6.59 14.44
N VAL A 782 4.23 -7.52 15.40
CA VAL A 782 5.08 -7.61 16.60
C VAL A 782 6.03 -8.81 16.48
N PRO A 783 7.35 -8.63 16.66
CA PRO A 783 8.30 -9.72 16.52
C PRO A 783 8.13 -10.81 17.60
N TRP A 784 8.19 -12.07 17.19
CA TRP A 784 8.10 -13.26 18.06
C TRP A 784 9.43 -13.72 18.68
N ALA A 785 10.55 -13.13 18.27
CA ALA A 785 11.87 -13.30 18.88
C ALA A 785 12.63 -11.95 18.90
N ASN A 786 13.78 -11.90 19.56
CA ASN A 786 14.43 -10.63 19.89
C ASN A 786 15.97 -10.76 19.85
N ILE A 787 16.52 -11.02 18.66
CA ILE A 787 17.93 -11.39 18.46
C ILE A 787 18.64 -10.29 17.65
N THR A 788 19.54 -9.54 18.28
CA THR A 788 20.32 -8.44 17.65
C THR A 788 21.69 -8.87 17.15
N LYS A 789 22.24 -9.96 17.70
CA LYS A 789 23.55 -10.51 17.33
C LYS A 789 23.40 -11.95 16.87
N PHE A 790 24.01 -12.24 15.73
CA PHE A 790 23.90 -13.50 15.04
C PHE A 790 25.10 -14.41 15.34
N GLY A 791 24.84 -15.71 15.43
CA GLY A 791 25.86 -16.76 15.60
C GLY A 791 25.62 -17.88 14.59
N ASP A 792 26.69 -18.56 14.18
CA ASP A 792 26.62 -19.72 13.28
C ASP A 792 25.79 -20.88 13.86
N ASP A 793 25.91 -21.13 15.17
CA ASP A 793 25.03 -22.07 15.89
C ASP A 793 23.95 -21.37 16.74
N GLN A 794 23.08 -20.58 16.10
CA GLN A 794 21.87 -20.08 16.79
C GLN A 794 21.04 -21.24 17.36
N ARG A 795 20.70 -21.12 18.64
CA ARG A 795 19.95 -22.16 19.36
C ARG A 795 18.49 -22.21 18.92
N ASP A 796 17.96 -23.42 18.82
CA ASP A 796 16.60 -23.68 18.38
C ASP A 796 15.52 -23.11 19.33
N ASN A 797 15.84 -22.94 20.62
CA ASN A 797 14.92 -22.37 21.62
C ASN A 797 14.78 -20.84 21.57
N LEU A 798 15.51 -20.14 20.69
CA LEU A 798 15.38 -18.69 20.48
C LEU A 798 14.28 -18.32 19.47
N TYR A 799 13.65 -19.31 18.84
CA TYR A 799 12.72 -19.17 17.72
C TYR A 799 11.46 -20.02 18.00
N PRO A 800 10.42 -19.46 18.65
CA PRO A 800 9.26 -20.25 19.10
C PRO A 800 8.46 -20.89 17.96
N PHE A 801 8.38 -20.25 16.79
CA PHE A 801 7.52 -20.67 15.67
C PHE A 801 8.24 -21.56 14.63
N ARG A 802 9.18 -22.42 15.07
CA ARG A 802 9.95 -23.34 14.21
C ARG A 802 9.18 -24.59 13.75
N PHE A 803 7.94 -24.38 13.36
CA PHE A 803 7.08 -25.33 12.64
C PHE A 803 6.56 -24.73 11.33
N ASP A 804 6.54 -23.40 11.21
CA ASP A 804 6.20 -22.69 9.98
C ASP A 804 7.41 -22.46 9.08
N PHE A 805 7.16 -22.15 7.80
CA PHE A 805 8.23 -21.78 6.87
C PHE A 805 9.00 -20.56 7.38
N ASP A 806 8.32 -19.46 7.70
CA ASP A 806 8.97 -18.19 8.08
C ASP A 806 9.87 -18.33 9.32
N GLY A 807 9.39 -18.99 10.38
CA GLY A 807 10.13 -19.23 11.61
C GLY A 807 11.34 -20.16 11.46
N LEU A 808 11.25 -21.20 10.61
CA LEU A 808 12.39 -22.05 10.27
C LEU A 808 13.40 -21.32 9.36
N PHE A 809 12.91 -20.60 8.35
CA PHE A 809 13.70 -19.88 7.35
C PHE A 809 14.46 -18.69 7.97
N GLU A 810 13.85 -17.98 8.91
CA GLU A 810 14.45 -16.89 9.69
C GLU A 810 15.58 -17.36 10.61
N GLN A 811 15.48 -18.56 11.20
CA GLN A 811 16.61 -19.12 11.94
C GLN A 811 17.83 -19.34 11.03
N ILE A 812 17.62 -19.85 9.81
CA ILE A 812 18.71 -20.17 8.90
C ILE A 812 19.34 -18.90 8.34
N ARG A 813 18.53 -17.84 8.13
CA ARG A 813 19.00 -16.48 7.84
C ARG A 813 20.04 -16.03 8.86
N ASP A 814 19.69 -16.11 10.14
CA ASP A 814 20.56 -15.63 11.22
C ASP A 814 21.82 -16.47 11.39
N LYS A 815 21.72 -17.79 11.20
CA LYS A 815 22.88 -18.68 11.18
C LYS A 815 23.86 -18.33 10.05
N PHE A 816 23.35 -17.91 8.89
CA PHE A 816 24.20 -17.43 7.79
C PHE A 816 24.86 -16.09 8.11
N HIS A 817 24.10 -15.11 8.61
CA HIS A 817 24.63 -13.82 9.09
C HIS A 817 25.76 -14.02 10.13
N GLY A 818 25.53 -14.89 11.12
CA GLY A 818 26.48 -15.25 12.16
C GLY A 818 27.72 -16.00 11.68
N TRP A 819 27.64 -16.67 10.53
CA TRP A 819 28.75 -17.38 9.87
C TRP A 819 29.63 -16.44 9.01
N VAL A 820 29.06 -15.40 8.39
CA VAL A 820 29.85 -14.43 7.58
C VAL A 820 30.67 -13.46 8.45
N CYS A 821 30.14 -13.06 9.63
CA CYS A 821 30.82 -12.55 10.85
C CYS A 821 32.13 -11.71 10.74
N PRO A 822 32.27 -10.48 11.31
CA PRO A 822 31.45 -9.93 12.40
C PRO A 822 30.45 -8.84 12.00
N ASP A 823 30.63 -8.11 10.88
CA ASP A 823 29.72 -6.99 10.55
C ASP A 823 28.36 -7.52 10.07
N MET A 824 28.36 -8.54 9.21
CA MET A 824 27.17 -9.34 8.86
C MET A 824 26.47 -9.97 10.09
N ALA A 825 27.16 -10.11 11.23
CA ALA A 825 26.65 -10.77 12.43
C ALA A 825 26.00 -9.83 13.47
N ASP A 826 25.79 -8.56 13.15
CA ASP A 826 25.02 -7.61 13.98
C ASP A 826 24.01 -6.86 13.11
N ASN A 827 22.76 -6.79 13.58
CA ASN A 827 21.68 -6.23 12.78
C ASN A 827 21.79 -4.72 12.49
N THR A 828 22.70 -4.01 13.17
CA THR A 828 23.00 -2.58 12.91
C THR A 828 24.12 -2.41 11.87
N TYR A 829 24.78 -3.49 11.47
CA TYR A 829 25.98 -3.48 10.63
C TYR A 829 25.84 -4.29 9.34
N THR A 830 24.96 -5.30 9.34
CA THR A 830 24.85 -6.28 8.26
C THR A 830 24.57 -5.66 6.89
N ALA A 831 23.66 -4.68 6.78
CA ALA A 831 23.32 -4.03 5.51
C ALA A 831 24.41 -3.10 4.93
N PHE A 832 25.51 -2.85 5.65
CA PHE A 832 26.66 -2.08 5.13
C PHE A 832 27.66 -2.98 4.38
N ASP A 833 27.49 -4.31 4.40
CA ASP A 833 28.28 -5.27 3.62
C ASP A 833 27.54 -5.63 2.32
N PRO A 834 28.13 -5.45 1.12
CA PRO A 834 27.50 -5.83 -0.15
C PRO A 834 27.07 -7.30 -0.26
N ILE A 835 27.62 -8.21 0.55
CA ILE A 835 27.10 -9.58 0.68
C ILE A 835 25.64 -9.60 1.09
N PHE A 836 25.18 -8.66 1.93
CA PHE A 836 23.79 -8.55 2.37
C PHE A 836 22.82 -8.51 1.18
N LEU A 837 23.09 -7.69 0.17
CA LEU A 837 22.22 -7.58 -1.01
C LEU A 837 22.09 -8.93 -1.73
N SER A 838 23.21 -9.55 -2.08
CA SER A 838 23.23 -10.84 -2.80
C SER A 838 22.72 -12.01 -1.95
N TYR A 839 22.92 -11.97 -0.64
CA TYR A 839 22.41 -12.98 0.28
C TYR A 839 20.89 -12.88 0.41
N HIS A 840 20.35 -11.68 0.72
CA HIS A 840 18.91 -11.47 0.81
C HIS A 840 18.22 -11.67 -0.54
N ALA A 841 18.87 -11.41 -1.69
CA ALA A 841 18.35 -11.76 -3.00
C ALA A 841 18.17 -13.27 -3.19
N ASN A 842 19.02 -14.11 -2.60
CA ASN A 842 18.83 -15.57 -2.61
C ASN A 842 17.77 -16.03 -1.59
N MET A 843 17.66 -15.35 -0.44
CA MET A 843 16.57 -15.62 0.51
C MET A 843 15.21 -15.23 -0.08
N ASP A 844 15.14 -14.13 -0.81
CA ASP A 844 13.94 -13.77 -1.57
C ASP A 844 13.64 -14.77 -2.70
N ARG A 845 14.67 -15.28 -3.41
CA ARG A 845 14.52 -16.38 -4.38
C ARG A 845 13.87 -17.62 -3.75
N LEU A 846 14.39 -18.07 -2.61
CA LEU A 846 13.87 -19.26 -1.93
C LEU A 846 12.47 -19.03 -1.34
N ALA A 847 12.17 -17.84 -0.83
CA ALA A 847 10.82 -17.46 -0.41
C ALA A 847 9.84 -17.39 -1.59
N GLY A 848 10.24 -16.82 -2.73
CA GLY A 848 9.46 -16.82 -3.97
C GLY A 848 9.17 -18.23 -4.46
N ILE A 849 10.20 -19.10 -4.54
CA ILE A 849 10.06 -20.52 -4.89
C ILE A 849 9.05 -21.24 -3.99
N PHE A 850 9.03 -20.92 -2.69
CA PHE A 850 8.06 -21.46 -1.73
C PHE A 850 6.64 -20.96 -1.98
N MET A 851 6.46 -19.64 -2.12
CA MET A 851 5.13 -19.03 -2.32
C MET A 851 4.51 -19.48 -3.65
N ASP A 852 5.28 -19.45 -4.74
CA ASP A 852 4.89 -19.96 -6.06
C ASP A 852 4.63 -21.48 -6.09
N ALA A 853 5.14 -22.24 -5.11
CA ALA A 853 4.92 -23.69 -4.98
C ALA A 853 3.73 -24.05 -4.09
N ASN A 854 3.37 -23.14 -3.17
CA ASN A 854 2.24 -23.27 -2.25
C ASN A 854 1.27 -22.08 -2.38
N PRO A 855 0.70 -21.80 -3.58
CA PRO A 855 -0.18 -20.65 -3.84
C PRO A 855 -1.51 -20.69 -3.05
N GLU A 856 -1.82 -21.79 -2.39
CA GLU A 856 -2.91 -21.90 -1.42
C GLU A 856 -2.69 -21.09 -0.12
N ASN A 857 -1.46 -20.63 0.14
CA ASN A 857 -1.14 -19.85 1.34
C ASN A 857 -1.88 -18.52 1.42
N GLN A 858 -2.17 -18.10 2.65
CA GLN A 858 -2.86 -16.86 2.98
C GLN A 858 -1.93 -15.95 3.74
N PHE A 859 -1.91 -14.66 3.36
CA PHE A 859 -1.02 -13.65 3.93
C PHE A 859 -1.81 -12.49 4.53
N THR A 860 -1.22 -11.75 5.46
CA THR A 860 -1.81 -10.51 6.01
C THR A 860 -1.85 -9.43 4.92
N SER A 861 -3.01 -9.24 4.31
CA SER A 861 -3.16 -8.39 3.11
C SER A 861 -2.93 -6.89 3.33
N ARG A 862 -2.90 -6.39 4.57
CA ARG A 862 -2.87 -4.94 4.90
C ARG A 862 -1.77 -4.50 5.87
N PHE A 863 -0.81 -5.37 6.21
CA PHE A 863 0.28 -4.95 7.09
C PHE A 863 1.29 -4.07 6.32
N PRO A 864 1.61 -2.84 6.78
CA PRO A 864 2.44 -1.90 6.03
C PRO A 864 3.94 -2.15 6.23
N LEU A 865 4.66 -2.33 5.13
CA LEU A 865 6.11 -2.48 5.06
C LEU A 865 6.77 -1.10 5.03
N GLN A 866 6.65 -0.36 6.13
CA GLN A 866 7.21 0.99 6.25
C GLN A 866 8.75 0.97 6.15
N PRO A 867 9.39 2.00 5.57
CA PRO A 867 8.83 3.27 5.12
C PRO A 867 8.54 3.32 3.61
N PHE A 868 8.38 2.16 2.95
CA PHE A 868 8.25 2.08 1.50
C PHE A 868 6.83 2.35 0.99
N ILE A 869 6.67 3.24 0.02
CA ILE A 869 5.43 3.48 -0.73
C ILE A 869 5.58 2.95 -2.18
N SER A 870 4.58 3.11 -3.05
CA SER A 870 4.68 2.78 -4.49
C SER A 870 5.15 1.34 -4.82
N HIS A 871 4.71 0.33 -4.05
CA HIS A 871 5.19 -1.05 -4.12
C HIS A 871 6.70 -1.26 -3.87
N GLY A 872 7.44 -0.23 -3.45
CA GLY A 872 8.87 -0.30 -3.15
C GLY A 872 9.79 0.56 -3.98
N THR A 873 9.29 1.40 -4.90
CA THR A 873 10.12 2.35 -5.65
C THR A 873 10.51 3.58 -4.83
N ASP A 874 9.68 3.94 -3.84
CA ASP A 874 9.75 5.21 -3.12
C ASP A 874 9.71 5.02 -1.60
N ILE A 875 10.14 6.05 -0.86
CA ILE A 875 10.17 6.08 0.60
C ILE A 875 9.57 7.39 1.12
N ASP A 876 8.74 7.30 2.15
CA ASP A 876 8.31 8.44 2.97
C ASP A 876 8.41 8.11 4.46
N TYR A 877 9.20 8.90 5.19
CA TYR A 877 9.45 8.70 6.63
C TYR A 877 8.47 9.48 7.52
N ASP A 878 7.81 10.51 7.00
CA ASP A 878 7.01 11.49 7.74
C ASP A 878 5.50 11.34 7.48
N ASP A 879 5.07 10.60 6.45
CA ASP A 879 3.64 10.34 6.18
C ASP A 879 2.96 9.50 7.30
N PRO A 880 1.99 10.05 8.04
CA PRO A 880 1.27 9.29 9.07
C PRO A 880 0.30 8.24 8.50
N ARG A 881 0.01 8.28 7.19
CA ARG A 881 -1.02 7.47 6.52
C ARG A 881 -0.51 6.06 6.25
N ARG A 882 -0.62 5.17 7.24
CA ARG A 882 -0.27 3.73 7.13
C ARG A 882 -0.80 3.02 5.88
N TRP A 883 -1.88 3.51 5.25
CA TRP A 883 -2.47 2.96 4.02
C TRP A 883 -1.76 3.34 2.71
N ARG A 884 -0.85 4.33 2.70
CA ARG A 884 -0.02 4.66 1.51
C ARG A 884 1.21 3.77 1.35
N TYR A 885 1.56 3.02 2.39
CA TYR A 885 2.71 2.13 2.38
C TYR A 885 2.43 0.80 1.67
N THR A 886 3.45 0.31 0.98
CA THR A 886 3.51 -1.02 0.38
C THR A 886 3.16 -2.08 1.43
N THR A 887 2.31 -3.05 1.10
CA THR A 887 1.85 -4.03 2.09
C THR A 887 2.49 -5.41 1.94
N THR A 888 2.43 -6.21 3.00
CA THR A 888 2.64 -7.67 2.96
C THR A 888 1.83 -8.32 1.83
N GLY A 889 0.57 -7.90 1.63
CA GLY A 889 -0.29 -8.38 0.53
C GLY A 889 0.15 -7.94 -0.88
N ASP A 890 0.90 -6.84 -1.00
CA ASP A 890 1.51 -6.44 -2.27
C ASP A 890 2.73 -7.29 -2.58
N MET A 891 3.57 -7.58 -1.58
CA MET A 891 4.85 -8.26 -1.77
C MET A 891 4.74 -9.78 -1.81
N ALA A 892 3.67 -10.36 -1.26
CA ALA A 892 3.36 -11.78 -1.40
C ALA A 892 2.87 -12.17 -2.82
N LYS A 893 2.72 -11.20 -3.73
CA LYS A 893 2.41 -11.47 -5.14
C LYS A 893 3.57 -12.19 -5.84
N ASP A 894 3.22 -12.91 -6.92
CA ASP A 894 4.15 -13.50 -7.88
C ASP A 894 5.17 -12.46 -8.38
N THR A 895 6.46 -12.81 -8.46
CA THR A 895 7.51 -11.82 -8.76
C THR A 895 7.39 -11.23 -10.16
N ARG A 896 6.74 -11.93 -11.10
CA ARG A 896 6.46 -11.42 -12.45
C ARG A 896 5.44 -10.27 -12.40
N ALA A 897 4.48 -10.32 -11.48
CA ALA A 897 3.58 -9.20 -11.19
C ALA A 897 4.27 -8.06 -10.43
N LEU A 898 5.48 -8.29 -9.90
CA LEU A 898 6.38 -7.30 -9.32
C LEU A 898 7.50 -6.87 -10.31
N GLY A 899 7.42 -7.29 -11.58
CA GLY A 899 8.34 -6.88 -12.65
C GLY A 899 9.72 -7.54 -12.64
N TYR A 900 9.94 -8.60 -11.84
CA TYR A 900 11.27 -9.23 -11.72
C TYR A 900 11.23 -10.76 -11.67
N MET A 901 12.36 -11.37 -12.04
CA MET A 901 12.53 -12.83 -12.08
C MET A 901 13.93 -13.22 -11.57
N TYR A 902 14.12 -14.51 -11.31
CA TYR A 902 15.41 -15.10 -10.96
C TYR A 902 15.97 -15.87 -12.16
N GLY A 903 17.27 -15.75 -12.41
CA GLY A 903 17.99 -16.64 -13.32
C GLY A 903 18.28 -17.99 -12.67
N GLU A 904 18.56 -19.01 -13.48
CA GLU A 904 18.96 -20.34 -13.00
C GLU A 904 20.26 -20.30 -12.16
N PRO A 905 20.41 -21.15 -11.14
CA PRO A 905 21.58 -21.15 -10.26
C PRO A 905 22.80 -21.78 -10.92
N ALA A 906 24.00 -21.30 -10.57
CA ALA A 906 25.26 -21.75 -11.16
C ALA A 906 25.66 -23.18 -10.77
N SER A 907 25.06 -23.71 -9.71
CA SER A 907 25.08 -25.12 -9.30
C SER A 907 23.72 -25.45 -8.65
N PRO A 908 23.14 -26.65 -8.88
CA PRO A 908 21.80 -26.97 -8.41
C PRO A 908 21.61 -26.82 -6.90
N ASP A 909 20.43 -26.33 -6.51
CA ASP A 909 19.98 -26.29 -5.11
C ASP A 909 20.01 -27.68 -4.46
N PHE A 910 20.35 -27.76 -3.17
CA PHE A 910 20.46 -29.00 -2.41
C PHE A 910 19.19 -29.88 -2.46
N SER A 911 17.99 -29.26 -2.51
CA SER A 911 16.78 -29.94 -2.93
C SER A 911 15.82 -28.97 -3.61
N SER A 912 15.27 -29.35 -4.76
CA SER A 912 14.15 -28.64 -5.39
C SER A 912 12.82 -28.92 -4.67
N LEU A 913 12.01 -27.88 -4.50
CA LEU A 913 10.62 -27.99 -4.07
C LEU A 913 9.73 -28.23 -5.31
N LYS A 914 8.80 -29.18 -5.22
CA LYS A 914 7.83 -29.43 -6.30
C LYS A 914 6.96 -28.20 -6.53
N THR A 915 6.82 -27.80 -7.79
CA THR A 915 5.90 -26.74 -8.22
C THR A 915 4.45 -27.08 -7.88
N ALA A 916 3.58 -26.07 -7.83
CA ALA A 916 2.14 -26.26 -7.68
C ALA A 916 1.56 -27.24 -8.73
N GLN A 917 2.04 -27.17 -9.98
CA GLN A 917 1.65 -28.06 -11.08
C GLN A 917 2.05 -29.53 -10.80
N GLU A 918 3.28 -29.78 -10.34
CA GLU A 918 3.77 -31.13 -9.95
C GLU A 918 3.10 -31.68 -8.68
N ARG A 919 2.56 -30.80 -7.82
CA ARG A 919 1.70 -31.14 -6.68
C ARG A 919 0.24 -31.42 -7.11
N GLY A 920 -0.11 -31.21 -8.38
CA GLY A 920 -1.47 -31.36 -8.93
C GLY A 920 -2.38 -30.15 -8.77
N VAL A 921 -1.87 -29.04 -8.21
CA VAL A 921 -2.61 -27.80 -7.96
C VAL A 921 -2.72 -26.99 -9.25
N ARG A 922 -3.65 -27.40 -10.14
CA ARG A 922 -3.97 -26.70 -11.39
C ARG A 922 -4.98 -25.56 -11.24
N ARG A 923 -5.69 -25.48 -10.10
CA ARG A 923 -6.61 -24.38 -9.78
C ARG A 923 -6.36 -23.96 -8.34
N PRO A 924 -5.41 -23.02 -8.08
CA PRO A 924 -5.37 -22.37 -6.79
C PRO A 924 -6.73 -21.69 -6.55
N ILE A 925 -7.35 -21.98 -5.42
CA ILE A 925 -8.45 -21.14 -4.91
C ILE A 925 -7.81 -19.79 -4.60
N PRO A 926 -8.32 -18.65 -5.12
CA PRO A 926 -7.73 -17.35 -4.84
C PRO A 926 -7.70 -17.07 -3.33
N SER A 927 -6.51 -17.20 -2.74
CA SER A 927 -6.22 -17.01 -1.32
C SER A 927 -6.13 -15.53 -0.98
N GLY A 928 -7.21 -14.79 -1.27
CA GLY A 928 -7.41 -13.44 -0.80
C GLY A 928 -7.12 -13.38 0.71
N GLY A 929 -6.04 -12.69 1.07
CA GLY A 929 -5.35 -12.89 2.34
C GLY A 929 -6.27 -12.78 3.56
N LYS A 930 -6.19 -13.76 4.46
CA LYS A 930 -7.08 -13.89 5.62
C LYS A 930 -6.94 -12.66 6.52
N ALA A 931 -7.91 -11.74 6.42
CA ALA A 931 -8.17 -10.83 7.51
C ALA A 931 -8.76 -11.68 8.65
N ILE A 932 -7.99 -11.91 9.72
CA ILE A 932 -8.54 -12.47 10.95
C ILE A 932 -9.46 -11.42 11.57
N VAL A 933 -10.76 -11.55 11.30
CA VAL A 933 -11.81 -10.75 11.91
C VAL A 933 -12.31 -11.51 13.14
N LEU A 934 -12.11 -10.93 14.32
CA LEU A 934 -12.67 -11.49 15.56
C LEU A 934 -14.21 -11.55 15.43
N PRO A 935 -14.85 -12.71 15.69
CA PRO A 935 -16.29 -12.84 15.50
C PRO A 935 -17.10 -11.92 16.41
N ILE A 936 -18.17 -11.37 15.82
CA ILE A 936 -19.09 -10.42 16.46
C ILE A 936 -19.77 -11.02 17.69
N GLY A 937 -19.59 -10.37 18.84
CA GLY A 937 -20.47 -10.47 20.01
C GLY A 937 -20.43 -11.78 20.80
N LEU A 938 -19.85 -11.75 22.02
CA LEU A 938 -20.12 -12.79 23.02
C LEU A 938 -21.61 -12.79 23.42
N PRO A 939 -22.23 -13.96 23.66
CA PRO A 939 -23.65 -14.09 23.99
C PRO A 939 -23.97 -13.70 25.46
N GLY A 940 -23.58 -12.49 25.88
CA GLY A 940 -23.68 -12.01 27.26
C GLY A 940 -24.58 -10.79 27.50
N GLN A 941 -25.00 -10.06 26.47
CA GLN A 941 -25.94 -8.94 26.60
C GLN A 941 -27.35 -9.34 26.14
N ILE A 942 -28.34 -9.08 27.00
CA ILE A 942 -29.74 -9.44 26.77
C ILE A 942 -30.32 -8.54 25.67
N MET A 943 -30.51 -9.09 24.47
CA MET A 943 -31.27 -8.42 23.40
C MET A 943 -32.75 -8.30 23.76
N ALA A 944 -33.12 -7.20 24.39
CA ALA A 944 -34.50 -6.82 24.60
C ALA A 944 -35.11 -6.19 23.33
N ALA A 945 -35.89 -7.01 22.59
CA ALA A 945 -36.85 -6.62 21.55
C ALA A 945 -36.32 -5.99 20.24
N ALA A 946 -35.91 -6.85 19.30
CA ALA A 946 -35.93 -6.57 17.85
C ALA A 946 -36.37 -7.82 17.06
N SER A 947 -37.61 -8.29 17.27
CA SER A 947 -38.10 -9.58 16.74
C SER A 947 -38.70 -9.49 15.33
N ASN A 948 -38.38 -10.48 14.50
CA ASN A 948 -38.95 -10.78 13.17
C ASN A 948 -38.54 -9.78 12.06
N LEU A 949 -37.73 -10.12 11.04
CA LEU A 949 -37.62 -11.40 10.32
C LEU A 949 -36.18 -11.67 9.85
N VAL A 950 -35.50 -12.64 10.48
CA VAL A 950 -34.31 -13.31 9.93
C VAL A 950 -34.52 -14.81 10.12
N LYS A 951 -34.30 -15.63 9.08
CA LYS A 951 -34.26 -17.09 9.25
C LYS A 951 -33.06 -17.43 10.13
N ALA A 952 -33.29 -18.18 11.20
CA ALA A 952 -32.23 -18.54 12.14
C ALA A 952 -31.04 -19.17 11.41
N ALA A 953 -29.85 -18.58 11.59
CA ALA A 953 -28.61 -19.27 11.29
C ALA A 953 -28.48 -20.50 12.18
N GLU A 954 -27.88 -21.56 11.66
CA GLU A 954 -27.65 -22.77 12.44
C GLU A 954 -26.72 -22.48 13.63
N LYS A 955 -26.97 -23.11 14.77
CA LYS A 955 -26.13 -22.96 15.97
C LYS A 955 -24.73 -23.51 15.67
N ARG A 956 -23.77 -22.63 15.39
CA ARG A 956 -22.36 -22.96 15.40
C ARG A 956 -21.93 -23.32 16.82
N GLU A 957 -21.02 -24.28 16.92
CA GLU A 957 -20.45 -24.68 18.20
C GLU A 957 -19.50 -23.59 18.71
N LEU A 958 -19.44 -23.42 20.04
CA LEU A 958 -18.47 -22.53 20.67
C LEU A 958 -17.26 -23.33 21.14
N THR A 959 -16.08 -22.74 21.04
CA THR A 959 -14.79 -23.33 21.38
C THR A 959 -14.00 -22.34 22.25
N PRO A 960 -13.34 -22.78 23.34
CA PRO A 960 -12.72 -21.87 24.30
C PRO A 960 -11.31 -21.42 23.89
N TYR A 961 -10.98 -20.19 24.28
CA TYR A 961 -9.70 -19.52 24.08
C TYR A 961 -9.32 -18.77 25.35
N VAL A 962 -8.02 -18.61 25.63
CA VAL A 962 -7.51 -17.74 26.69
C VAL A 962 -6.94 -16.48 26.05
N VAL A 963 -7.49 -15.33 26.43
CA VAL A 963 -7.07 -14.01 25.97
C VAL A 963 -6.19 -13.35 27.04
N PHE A 964 -5.02 -12.88 26.64
CA PHE A 964 -4.10 -12.08 27.46
C PHE A 964 -4.02 -10.66 26.88
N THR A 965 -4.28 -9.67 27.73
CA THR A 965 -3.68 -8.32 27.58
C THR A 965 -2.17 -8.42 27.86
N GLU A 966 -1.32 -7.56 27.32
CA GLU A 966 0.16 -7.66 27.25
C GLU A 966 0.96 -8.47 28.32
N SER A 967 1.20 -9.77 28.10
CA SER A 967 2.49 -10.46 28.29
C SER A 967 2.57 -11.82 29.09
N MET A 968 3.80 -12.24 29.47
CA MET A 968 4.54 -13.34 28.74
C MET A 968 5.71 -13.89 29.68
N ALA A 969 5.75 -15.16 30.24
CA ALA A 969 6.94 -16.08 30.58
C ALA A 969 6.75 -17.14 31.76
N PRO A 970 7.42 -18.35 31.81
CA PRO A 970 7.48 -19.53 30.90
C PRO A 970 7.37 -20.98 31.56
N ASP A 971 7.32 -22.04 30.73
CA ASP A 971 7.49 -23.53 30.94
C ASP A 971 6.46 -24.35 31.76
N ALA A 972 6.21 -25.61 31.33
CA ALA A 972 5.41 -26.64 32.02
C ALA A 972 5.58 -28.10 31.48
N VAL A 973 6.80 -28.61 31.23
CA VAL A 973 6.99 -30.03 30.84
C VAL A 973 6.39 -30.99 31.88
N GLY A 974 5.25 -31.61 31.55
CA GLY A 974 4.61 -32.68 32.33
C GLY A 974 3.25 -32.36 32.94
N ASN A 975 2.73 -31.14 32.82
CA ASN A 975 1.39 -30.80 33.31
C ASN A 975 0.29 -31.20 32.29
N PRO A 976 -0.65 -32.11 32.63
CA PRO A 976 -1.75 -32.51 31.71
C PRO A 976 -2.80 -31.41 31.48
N ASP A 977 -2.82 -30.37 32.32
CA ASP A 977 -3.83 -29.30 32.35
C ASP A 977 -3.30 -27.96 31.80
N PHE A 978 -2.18 -28.01 31.08
CA PHE A 978 -1.49 -26.84 30.53
C PHE A 978 -2.11 -26.38 29.19
N ILE A 979 -2.65 -25.15 29.19
CA ILE A 979 -3.29 -24.54 28.01
C ILE A 979 -2.27 -23.97 27.03
N GLY A 980 -1.22 -23.29 27.52
CA GLY A 980 -0.14 -22.77 26.68
C GLY A 980 0.76 -21.75 27.41
N GLN A 981 1.76 -21.25 26.68
CA GLN A 981 2.80 -20.33 27.19
C GLN A 981 2.90 -19.06 26.34
N VAL A 982 3.47 -18.05 27.01
CA VAL A 982 3.62 -16.65 26.68
C VAL A 982 5.07 -16.32 27.23
N THR A 983 5.96 -15.48 26.65
CA THR A 983 7.37 -15.15 27.13
C THR A 983 8.03 -13.76 26.76
N ARG A 984 8.05 -12.73 27.65
CA ARG A 984 8.26 -11.26 27.36
C ARG A 984 9.73 -10.90 27.17
N LEU A 985 10.03 -10.00 26.23
CA LEU A 985 11.38 -9.44 26.06
C LEU A 985 11.35 -7.91 25.83
N GLY A 986 12.40 -7.23 26.29
CA GLY A 986 12.76 -5.86 25.90
C GLY A 986 14.19 -5.85 25.36
N MET A 987 14.52 -4.95 24.43
CA MET A 987 15.87 -4.88 23.88
C MET A 987 16.86 -4.21 24.84
N GLY A 988 18.00 -4.87 25.03
CA GLY A 988 19.11 -4.36 25.84
C GLY A 988 19.79 -3.11 25.27
N ARG A 989 20.74 -2.56 26.04
CA ARG A 989 21.37 -1.25 25.77
C ARG A 989 21.93 -1.14 24.35
N GLY A 990 21.63 -0.02 23.69
CA GLY A 990 22.45 0.51 22.60
C GLY A 990 23.81 0.99 23.13
N ARG A 991 24.70 1.41 22.23
CA ARG A 991 25.99 2.00 22.63
C ARG A 991 25.76 3.26 23.46
N ASP A 992 26.49 3.38 24.57
CA ASP A 992 26.70 4.67 25.21
C ASP A 992 27.46 5.59 24.23
N GLY A 993 26.76 6.61 23.72
CA GLY A 993 27.37 7.76 23.02
C GLY A 993 27.66 7.65 21.50
N SER A 994 27.32 6.57 20.79
CA SER A 994 27.38 6.58 19.29
C SER A 994 26.62 5.44 18.59
N GLY A 995 25.83 5.80 17.56
CA GLY A 995 25.13 4.88 16.65
C GLY A 995 23.62 4.71 16.91
N PRO A 996 22.85 4.13 15.96
CA PRO A 996 21.40 3.97 16.07
C PRO A 996 20.93 3.23 17.34
N PRO A 997 20.02 3.80 18.16
CA PRO A 997 19.61 3.20 19.43
C PRO A 997 18.91 1.85 19.23
N ASN A 998 19.33 0.81 19.97
CA ASN A 998 18.70 -0.52 19.93
C ASN A 998 17.51 -0.66 20.90
N THR A 999 17.46 0.15 21.96
CA THR A 999 16.59 -0.05 23.13
C THR A 999 15.09 0.15 22.90
N ASN A 1000 14.67 0.76 21.79
CA ASN A 1000 13.27 1.05 21.46
C ASN A 1000 12.91 0.78 19.99
N ARG A 1001 13.68 -0.06 19.26
CA ARG A 1001 13.47 -0.23 17.79
C ARG A 1001 12.10 -0.83 17.45
N CYS A 1002 11.56 -1.69 18.30
CA CYS A 1002 10.14 -2.00 18.26
C CYS A 1002 9.36 -0.84 18.91
N ARG A 1003 8.72 0.02 18.10
CA ARG A 1003 7.65 0.89 18.62
C ARG A 1003 6.60 0.00 19.30
N LYS A 1004 5.95 0.49 20.36
CA LYS A 1004 4.76 -0.16 20.93
C LYS A 1004 3.54 0.08 20.01
N PRO A 1005 2.92 -0.96 19.43
CA PRO A 1005 1.48 -1.11 19.45
C PRO A 1005 1.10 -1.96 20.67
N THR A 1006 -0.02 -1.63 21.33
CA THR A 1006 -0.72 -2.59 22.19
C THR A 1006 -1.18 -3.75 21.33
N ALA A 1007 -0.80 -4.96 21.70
CA ALA A 1007 -1.12 -6.16 20.94
C ALA A 1007 -1.65 -7.26 21.87
N THR A 1008 -2.97 -7.45 21.83
CA THR A 1008 -3.67 -8.56 22.50
C THR A 1008 -3.09 -9.90 22.04
N ARG A 1009 -3.12 -10.91 22.91
CA ARG A 1009 -2.67 -12.27 22.62
C ARG A 1009 -3.81 -13.26 22.89
N VAL A 1010 -3.94 -14.26 22.04
CA VAL A 1010 -4.96 -15.31 22.18
C VAL A 1010 -4.24 -16.66 22.14
N LEU A 1011 -4.67 -17.59 22.99
CA LEU A 1011 -4.27 -19.00 22.96
C LEU A 1011 -5.52 -19.86 22.78
N SER A 1012 -5.49 -20.84 21.88
CA SER A 1012 -6.59 -21.81 21.78
C SER A 1012 -6.61 -22.74 22.99
N ALA A 1013 -7.76 -22.81 23.68
CA ALA A 1013 -8.01 -23.76 24.75
C ALA A 1013 -8.90 -24.93 24.30
N ALA A 1014 -9.13 -25.09 22.98
CA ALA A 1014 -10.05 -26.07 22.39
C ALA A 1014 -9.87 -27.51 22.92
N LYS A 1015 -8.63 -27.92 23.18
CA LYS A 1015 -8.27 -29.23 23.76
C LYS A 1015 -8.86 -29.49 25.16
N PHE A 1016 -9.32 -28.45 25.85
CA PHE A 1016 -9.88 -28.48 27.21
C PHE A 1016 -11.39 -28.15 27.23
N LYS A 1017 -12.04 -28.09 26.06
CA LYS A 1017 -13.47 -27.77 25.88
C LYS A 1017 -14.41 -28.60 26.75
N ASP A 1018 -14.16 -29.90 26.90
CA ASP A 1018 -14.98 -30.80 27.73
C ASP A 1018 -14.70 -30.68 29.25
N ARG A 1019 -13.76 -29.81 29.64
CA ARG A 1019 -13.24 -29.67 31.01
C ARG A 1019 -13.29 -28.24 31.56
N LEU A 1020 -13.75 -27.28 30.76
CA LEU A 1020 -13.86 -25.86 31.09
C LEU A 1020 -15.33 -25.43 31.04
N THR A 1021 -15.71 -24.51 31.90
CA THR A 1021 -17.04 -23.91 31.97
C THR A 1021 -16.99 -22.38 31.96
N GLU A 1022 -18.12 -21.75 31.69
CA GLU A 1022 -18.24 -20.29 31.60
C GLU A 1022 -18.14 -19.66 33.01
N GLY A 1023 -16.95 -19.17 33.35
CA GLY A 1023 -16.65 -18.57 34.66
C GLY A 1023 -15.48 -19.22 35.41
N ASP A 1024 -14.85 -20.27 34.88
CA ASP A 1024 -13.70 -20.92 35.52
C ASP A 1024 -12.47 -19.99 35.65
N VAL A 1025 -11.80 -20.09 36.79
CA VAL A 1025 -10.64 -19.25 37.15
C VAL A 1025 -9.34 -19.88 36.65
N LEU A 1026 -8.69 -19.21 35.69
CA LEU A 1026 -7.39 -19.61 35.16
C LEU A 1026 -6.28 -19.27 36.15
N LYS A 1027 -5.51 -20.28 36.58
CA LYS A 1027 -4.25 -20.05 37.31
C LYS A 1027 -3.09 -19.81 36.34
N ILE A 1028 -2.27 -18.81 36.64
CA ILE A 1028 -0.96 -18.58 36.02
C ILE A 1028 0.15 -18.60 37.08
N THR A 1029 1.37 -18.84 36.60
CA THR A 1029 2.65 -18.66 37.31
C THR A 1029 3.47 -17.75 36.41
N VAL A 1030 4.10 -16.72 36.97
CA VAL A 1030 4.91 -15.73 36.24
C VAL A 1030 6.33 -15.83 36.75
N THR A 1031 7.32 -16.00 35.87
CA THR A 1031 8.73 -16.16 36.27
C THR A 1031 9.61 -15.11 35.63
N ASP A 1032 10.44 -14.45 36.43
CA ASP A 1032 11.46 -13.52 35.97
C ASP A 1032 12.55 -14.25 35.17
N LEU A 1033 12.83 -13.76 33.95
CA LEU A 1033 13.69 -14.44 32.97
C LEU A 1033 15.20 -14.29 33.23
N GLU A 1034 15.63 -13.30 34.02
CA GLU A 1034 17.06 -13.08 34.31
C GLU A 1034 17.50 -13.80 35.60
N THR A 1035 16.60 -13.89 36.58
CA THR A 1035 16.87 -14.49 37.91
C THR A 1035 16.25 -15.87 38.11
N GLY A 1036 15.30 -16.29 37.27
CA GLY A 1036 14.64 -17.60 37.34
C GLY A 1036 13.70 -17.78 38.53
N LYS A 1037 13.15 -16.69 39.07
CA LYS A 1037 12.25 -16.69 40.24
C LYS A 1037 10.79 -16.49 39.84
N GLU A 1038 9.88 -17.22 40.48
CA GLU A 1038 8.45 -16.93 40.44
C GLU A 1038 8.18 -15.57 41.10
N VAL A 1039 7.39 -14.73 40.42
CA VAL A 1039 6.99 -13.37 40.81
C VAL A 1039 5.67 -13.46 41.57
N ASP A 1040 5.52 -12.67 42.64
CA ASP A 1040 4.31 -12.72 43.47
C ASP A 1040 3.06 -12.24 42.72
N GLU A 1041 1.90 -12.78 43.07
CA GLU A 1041 0.63 -12.47 42.43
C GLU A 1041 0.24 -10.98 42.60
N GLU A 1042 0.51 -10.37 43.75
CA GLU A 1042 0.25 -8.94 43.95
C GLU A 1042 1.33 -8.04 43.30
N GLU A 1043 2.48 -8.61 42.91
CA GLU A 1043 3.55 -7.92 42.18
C GLU A 1043 3.27 -7.93 40.67
N TYR A 1044 2.96 -9.09 40.06
CA TYR A 1044 2.66 -9.14 38.62
C TYR A 1044 1.31 -8.51 38.25
N LYS A 1045 0.32 -8.48 39.15
CA LYS A 1045 -0.95 -7.74 38.94
C LYS A 1045 -0.76 -6.24 38.75
N GLN A 1046 0.31 -5.66 39.28
CA GLN A 1046 0.65 -4.25 39.09
C GLN A 1046 1.38 -3.98 37.78
N MET A 1047 1.82 -5.04 37.08
CA MET A 1047 2.40 -4.96 35.74
C MET A 1047 1.28 -5.06 34.69
N SER A 1048 1.33 -4.20 33.67
CA SER A 1048 0.35 -4.24 32.59
C SER A 1048 0.43 -5.59 31.85
N GLY A 1049 -0.64 -6.38 31.95
CA GLY A 1049 -0.91 -7.53 31.09
C GLY A 1049 -0.42 -8.92 31.58
N PHE A 1050 -0.38 -9.17 32.90
CA PHE A 1050 -0.32 -10.53 33.42
C PHE A 1050 -1.69 -11.00 33.95
N VAL A 1051 -2.76 -10.77 33.18
CA VAL A 1051 -4.14 -11.12 33.55
C VAL A 1051 -4.82 -11.88 32.40
N PRO A 1052 -4.98 -13.22 32.51
CA PRO A 1052 -5.68 -14.02 31.52
C PRO A 1052 -7.21 -13.91 31.67
N LYS A 1053 -7.95 -14.09 30.57
CA LYS A 1053 -9.41 -14.24 30.57
C LYS A 1053 -9.81 -15.41 29.68
N LEU A 1054 -10.70 -16.29 30.16
CA LEU A 1054 -11.31 -17.34 29.34
C LEU A 1054 -12.45 -16.73 28.49
N ALA A 1055 -12.49 -17.03 27.20
CA ALA A 1055 -13.51 -16.59 26.26
C ALA A 1055 -13.97 -17.75 25.36
N TRP A 1056 -15.24 -17.75 24.95
CA TRP A 1056 -15.83 -18.83 24.14
C TRP A 1056 -16.28 -18.27 22.79
N LEU A 1057 -15.60 -18.67 21.71
CA LEU A 1057 -15.79 -18.11 20.36
C LEU A 1057 -16.37 -19.16 19.40
N PRO A 1058 -17.14 -18.78 18.36
CA PRO A 1058 -17.65 -19.74 17.38
C PRO A 1058 -16.54 -20.42 16.57
N ASP A 1059 -16.67 -21.73 16.33
CA ASP A 1059 -15.90 -22.42 15.28
C ASP A 1059 -16.29 -21.91 13.88
N HIS A 1060 -15.31 -21.92 12.96
CA HIS A 1060 -15.36 -21.16 11.70
C HIS A 1060 -15.04 -21.96 10.43
#